data_AF-A0A538PKZ2-F1
#
_entry.id   AF-A0A538PKZ2-F1
#
_cell.length_a   1.000
_cell.length_b   1.000
_cell.length_c   1.000
_cell.angle_alpha   90.00
_cell.angle_beta   90.00
_cell.angle_gamma   90.00
#
_symmetry.space_group_name_H-M   'P 1'
#
loop_
_entity.id
_entity.type
_entity.pdbx_description
1 polymer ?
#
loop_
_entity_poly.entity_id
_entity_poly.type
_entity_poly.pdbx_seq_one_letter_code
_entity_poly.pdbx_strand_id
1 'polypeptide(L)'
;MASDANGIVLQNSVVFYLARFNVSGILVAPPSFPALNTSGIQVSINLLGTPLTLTTTSGAGGTFTFPHFPVGLIGFNSSTQQQGKFYYGQGQLLLNRNVFVSLVMRNQDDVKSGVPPLTVTTLFGAQTVAEASDPDPLAVPADVAAARADAATNPPSAPVQPTSAAAADPSTVSVSSTAGPQEAPIIHSATLDVLAGTTKVTLTYNVFTQEWPFFVQSQSIFNDVWSLTVSGGASGQQLFEITRNVNAQWFSLPPFWQANGSTGQIQEDIDVSSLTANNQPTQLTVVAMAIDIGDGILPTTVNATLGAAPQITIDSVSNDALTVATRGDGTFYSIPRSSRTNNLQRTFTVKYTKPSDATISNLKVNLKTAGGEQLMTVVDEAPGNRVQVLDDTTIRATVTLGPASTVASQPPPPGRILYEFTLKGTQNGSDITSDPKNSRPLNPLWRMPDGVARYSPPGTSPSDTGREPGGDDWSAATTYQWIQQNLQLITSVNDISGEHARDLGHQTHARGVDIDIYHFHRFAGSTNAQSNYVTLEAKVKGALTGDATALADLANWLSSMRTGLANLSANGNVFRLYATIGNQLSVANNQGQTITLNAGWGQSLLRTGTVTATNGQVLQTNLGQWGNANDVKIVYNAVHNNHVHIFLQ
;
A
#
# COMPACT_ATOMS: atom_id res chain seq x y z
N MET A 1 -27.18 6.82 -22.72
CA MET A 1 -26.03 7.60 -23.19
C MET A 1 -26.53 8.58 -24.22
N ALA A 2 -26.32 9.87 -23.99
CA ALA A 2 -26.59 10.91 -24.97
C ALA A 2 -25.24 11.47 -25.43
N SER A 3 -25.09 11.70 -26.73
CA SER A 3 -23.91 12.39 -27.28
C SER A 3 -24.31 13.79 -27.71
N ASP A 4 -23.45 14.77 -27.42
CA ASP A 4 -23.66 16.13 -27.93
C ASP A 4 -23.31 16.21 -29.44
N ALA A 5 -23.52 17.38 -30.03
CA ALA A 5 -23.29 17.63 -31.46
C ALA A 5 -21.82 17.43 -31.89
N ASN A 6 -20.88 17.32 -30.93
CA ASN A 6 -19.46 17.09 -31.17
C ASN A 6 -19.04 15.62 -30.95
N GLY A 7 -20.00 14.73 -30.67
CA GLY A 7 -19.72 13.31 -30.40
C GLY A 7 -19.18 13.04 -29.00
N ILE A 8 -19.30 13.99 -28.06
CA ILE A 8 -18.94 13.77 -26.66
C ILE A 8 -20.06 12.97 -25.99
N VAL A 9 -19.74 11.77 -25.52
CA VAL A 9 -20.66 10.92 -24.75
C VAL A 9 -20.81 11.52 -23.35
N LEU A 10 -22.01 12.04 -23.06
CA LEU A 10 -22.38 12.49 -21.73
C LEU A 10 -22.82 11.26 -20.93
N GLN A 11 -21.94 10.78 -20.06
CA GLN A 11 -22.26 9.76 -19.06
C GLN A 11 -22.75 10.48 -17.80
N ASN A 12 -24.01 10.24 -17.44
CA ASN A 12 -24.55 10.64 -16.15
C ASN A 12 -24.90 9.37 -15.38
N SER A 13 -24.41 9.28 -14.14
CA SER A 13 -24.71 8.16 -13.25
C SER A 13 -25.80 8.59 -12.29
N VAL A 14 -26.93 7.89 -12.30
CA VAL A 14 -28.01 8.08 -11.32
C VAL A 14 -27.96 6.90 -10.34
N VAL A 15 -27.78 7.19 -9.06
CA VAL A 15 -27.77 6.20 -7.99
C VAL A 15 -29.18 6.05 -7.44
N PHE A 16 -29.67 4.82 -7.37
CA PHE A 16 -30.94 4.48 -6.72
C PHE A 16 -30.66 3.61 -5.50
N TYR A 17 -31.38 3.86 -4.41
CA TYR A 17 -31.32 3.05 -3.20
C TYR A 17 -32.58 2.24 -3.05
N LEU A 18 -32.44 0.93 -2.88
CA LEU A 18 -33.57 0.05 -2.60
C LEU A 18 -33.85 0.02 -1.10
N ALA A 19 -34.86 0.78 -0.69
CA ALA A 19 -35.35 0.81 0.67
C ALA A 19 -36.11 -0.48 1.02
N ARG A 20 -35.74 -1.16 2.11
CA ARG A 20 -36.30 -2.48 2.48
C ARG A 20 -36.81 -2.53 3.92
N PHE A 21 -36.17 -1.86 4.87
CA PHE A 21 -36.42 -2.07 6.30
C PHE A 21 -36.99 -0.84 7.00
N ASN A 22 -37.93 -1.07 7.92
CA ASN A 22 -38.45 -0.03 8.79
C ASN A 22 -37.54 0.15 10.01
N VAL A 23 -37.23 1.40 10.31
CA VAL A 23 -36.53 1.80 11.52
C VAL A 23 -37.49 2.60 12.39
N SER A 24 -37.90 2.03 13.51
CA SER A 24 -38.68 2.73 14.53
C SER A 24 -37.86 2.90 15.80
N GLY A 25 -38.21 3.86 16.64
CA GLY A 25 -37.46 4.05 17.87
C GLY A 25 -38.05 5.09 18.81
N ILE A 26 -37.34 5.28 19.92
CA ILE A 26 -37.62 6.30 20.93
C ILE A 26 -36.33 7.04 21.30
N LEU A 27 -36.44 8.35 21.47
CA LEU A 27 -35.43 9.14 22.16
C LEU A 27 -35.60 8.95 23.67
N VAL A 28 -34.51 8.57 24.35
CA VAL A 28 -34.48 8.27 25.78
C VAL A 28 -33.69 9.36 26.51
N ALA A 29 -34.28 9.90 27.58
CA ALA A 29 -33.59 10.81 28.47
C ALA A 29 -32.41 10.10 29.17
N PRO A 30 -31.26 10.75 29.33
CA PRO A 30 -30.10 10.11 29.93
C PRO A 30 -30.24 10.00 31.46
N PRO A 31 -29.47 9.13 32.13
CA PRO A 31 -29.45 9.03 33.58
C PRO A 31 -29.07 10.34 34.29
N SER A 32 -28.21 11.17 33.69
CA SER A 32 -27.83 12.47 34.26
C SER A 32 -28.97 13.50 34.26
N PHE A 33 -29.99 13.33 33.40
CA PHE A 33 -31.15 14.23 33.34
C PHE A 33 -32.42 13.50 32.87
N PRO A 34 -33.06 12.70 33.74
CA PRO A 34 -34.24 11.90 33.36
C PRO A 34 -35.47 12.72 32.97
N ALA A 35 -35.49 14.01 33.28
CA ALA A 35 -36.57 14.94 32.96
C ALA A 35 -36.39 15.65 31.59
N LEU A 36 -35.41 15.25 30.79
CA LEU A 36 -35.20 15.78 29.45
C LEU A 36 -36.46 15.63 28.59
N ASN A 37 -36.94 16.72 28.00
CA ASN A 37 -38.03 16.62 27.04
C ASN A 37 -37.51 15.99 25.75
N THR A 38 -37.98 14.78 25.44
CA THR A 38 -37.58 14.03 24.23
C THR A 38 -38.52 14.23 23.05
N SER A 39 -39.60 15.02 23.20
CA SER A 39 -40.59 15.29 22.14
C SER A 39 -40.21 16.53 21.34
N GLY A 40 -40.52 16.54 20.04
CA GLY A 40 -40.27 17.67 19.14
C GLY A 40 -38.81 17.83 18.71
N ILE A 41 -37.97 16.81 18.90
CA ILE A 41 -36.55 16.82 18.53
C ILE A 41 -36.40 16.26 17.12
N GLN A 42 -35.63 16.94 16.27
CA GLN A 42 -35.29 16.40 14.95
C GLN A 42 -34.35 15.21 15.10
N VAL A 43 -34.70 14.10 14.44
CA VAL A 43 -33.87 12.90 14.33
C VAL A 43 -33.51 12.74 12.87
N SER A 44 -32.23 12.59 12.58
CA SER A 44 -31.72 12.21 11.26
C SER A 44 -31.19 10.78 11.28
N ILE A 45 -31.37 10.10 10.16
CA ILE A 45 -30.77 8.80 9.85
C ILE A 45 -30.00 8.93 8.54
N ASN A 46 -28.76 8.46 8.51
CA ASN A 46 -27.91 8.53 7.34
C ASN A 46 -27.38 7.15 6.96
N LEU A 47 -27.35 6.84 5.66
CA LEU A 47 -26.67 5.64 5.15
C LEU A 47 -25.18 5.97 4.99
N LEU A 48 -24.34 5.39 5.85
CA LEU A 48 -22.91 5.69 5.91
C LEU A 48 -22.23 5.38 4.57
N GLY A 49 -21.32 6.26 4.16
CA GLY A 49 -20.65 6.19 2.85
C GLY A 49 -21.41 6.82 1.69
N THR A 50 -22.61 7.37 1.94
CA THR A 50 -23.48 7.94 0.91
C THR A 50 -24.03 9.31 1.35
N PRO A 51 -24.55 10.14 0.44
CA PRO A 51 -25.24 11.37 0.81
C PRO A 51 -26.67 11.14 1.31
N LEU A 52 -27.18 9.89 1.32
CA LEU A 52 -28.57 9.61 1.69
C LEU A 52 -28.78 9.86 3.18
N THR A 53 -29.55 10.91 3.47
CA THR A 53 -30.01 11.29 4.81
C THR A 53 -31.51 11.50 4.79
N LEU A 54 -32.22 10.92 5.75
CA LEU A 54 -33.63 11.22 6.01
C LEU A 54 -33.76 11.87 7.38
N THR A 55 -34.78 12.71 7.55
CA THR A 55 -35.08 13.37 8.81
C THR A 55 -36.53 13.15 9.21
N THR A 56 -36.78 13.13 10.50
CA THR A 56 -38.11 13.10 11.11
C THR A 56 -38.07 13.91 12.41
N THR A 57 -39.22 14.07 13.06
CA THR A 57 -39.33 14.74 14.35
C THR A 57 -39.94 13.80 15.37
N SER A 58 -39.35 13.72 16.55
CA SER A 58 -39.86 12.87 17.62
C SER A 58 -41.24 13.32 18.09
N GLY A 59 -42.16 12.36 18.18
CA GLY A 59 -43.51 12.55 18.72
C GLY A 59 -43.54 12.59 20.25
N ALA A 60 -44.75 12.50 20.81
CA ALA A 60 -44.95 12.40 22.25
C ALA A 60 -44.20 11.20 22.82
N GLY A 61 -43.44 11.43 23.91
CA GLY A 61 -42.62 10.38 24.52
C GLY A 61 -41.36 10.02 23.72
N GLY A 62 -40.98 10.84 22.73
CA GLY A 62 -39.73 10.67 21.98
C GLY A 62 -39.80 9.68 20.81
N THR A 63 -40.98 9.17 20.45
CA THR A 63 -41.13 8.17 19.38
C THR A 63 -40.79 8.72 18.01
N PHE A 64 -40.07 7.97 17.18
CA PHE A 64 -39.79 8.33 15.78
C PHE A 64 -39.87 7.10 14.86
N THR A 65 -40.01 7.33 13.56
CA THR A 65 -40.02 6.25 12.55
C THR A 65 -39.50 6.76 11.21
N PHE A 66 -38.70 5.93 10.55
CA PHE A 66 -38.28 6.04 9.16
C PHE A 66 -38.85 4.86 8.38
N PRO A 67 -39.91 5.08 7.59
CA PRO A 67 -40.50 4.04 6.77
C PRO A 67 -39.59 3.73 5.58
N HIS A 68 -39.22 2.46 5.42
CA HIS A 68 -38.38 1.94 4.35
C HIS A 68 -37.02 2.66 4.20
N PHE A 69 -35.99 2.07 4.78
CA PHE A 69 -34.59 2.48 4.65
C PHE A 69 -33.75 1.38 3.96
N PRO A 70 -32.70 1.73 3.20
CA PRO A 70 -31.86 0.74 2.54
C PRO A 70 -31.09 -0.14 3.52
N VAL A 71 -30.76 -1.35 3.08
CA VAL A 71 -29.81 -2.22 3.78
C VAL A 71 -28.43 -1.54 3.84
N GLY A 72 -27.76 -1.64 4.98
CA GLY A 72 -26.40 -1.13 5.15
C GLY A 72 -26.16 -0.49 6.51
N LEU A 73 -24.98 0.12 6.66
CA LEU A 73 -24.58 0.77 7.90
C LEU A 73 -25.24 2.14 8.03
N ILE A 74 -25.99 2.33 9.11
CA ILE A 74 -26.72 3.57 9.36
C ILE A 74 -26.15 4.30 10.57
N GLY A 75 -26.21 5.63 10.52
CA GLY A 75 -25.97 6.51 11.66
C GLY A 75 -27.24 7.25 12.06
N PHE A 76 -27.41 7.50 13.36
CA PHE A 76 -28.42 8.41 13.91
C PHE A 76 -27.74 9.68 14.39
N ASN A 77 -28.40 10.82 14.20
CA ASN A 77 -28.00 12.07 14.82
C ASN A 77 -29.25 12.85 15.26
N SER A 78 -29.20 13.41 16.46
CA SER A 78 -30.23 14.29 17.02
C SER A 78 -29.59 15.14 18.10
N SER A 79 -30.09 16.37 18.28
CA SER A 79 -29.58 17.26 19.31
C SER A 79 -30.69 18.10 19.91
N THR A 80 -30.54 18.43 21.19
CA THR A 80 -31.40 19.39 21.90
C THR A 80 -30.59 20.09 22.97
N GLN A 81 -31.11 21.23 23.45
CA GLN A 81 -30.51 21.96 24.56
C GLN A 81 -31.57 22.21 25.64
N GLN A 82 -31.25 21.85 26.88
CA GLN A 82 -32.12 22.11 28.03
C GLN A 82 -31.28 22.42 29.26
N GLN A 83 -31.69 23.44 30.03
CA GLN A 83 -30.96 23.94 31.20
C GLN A 83 -29.48 24.28 30.90
N GLY A 84 -29.21 24.85 29.72
CA GLY A 84 -27.87 25.26 29.33
C GLY A 84 -26.93 24.13 28.90
N LYS A 85 -27.35 22.86 28.95
CA LYS A 85 -26.58 21.70 28.46
C LYS A 85 -27.11 21.19 27.13
N PHE A 86 -26.20 20.77 26.24
CA PHE A 86 -26.51 20.04 25.02
C PHE A 86 -26.61 18.54 25.30
N TYR A 87 -27.55 17.91 24.61
CA TYR A 87 -27.77 16.47 24.64
C TYR A 87 -27.83 15.96 23.20
N TYR A 88 -27.10 14.88 22.90
CA TYR A 88 -26.97 14.32 21.57
C TYR A 88 -27.39 12.85 21.56
N GLY A 89 -28.32 12.51 20.67
CA GLY A 89 -28.64 11.13 20.33
C GLY A 89 -27.85 10.74 19.09
N GLN A 90 -26.70 10.11 19.29
CA GLN A 90 -25.79 9.67 18.24
C GLN A 90 -25.44 8.20 18.42
N GLY A 91 -25.49 7.43 17.33
CA GLY A 91 -25.26 5.99 17.36
C GLY A 91 -25.30 5.36 15.98
N GLN A 92 -24.73 4.15 15.85
CA GLN A 92 -24.56 3.46 14.57
C GLN A 92 -25.00 2.00 14.68
N LEU A 93 -25.54 1.43 13.61
CA LEU A 93 -25.89 0.01 13.52
C LEU A 93 -25.88 -0.51 12.08
N LEU A 94 -25.70 -1.82 11.91
CA LEU A 94 -25.95 -2.51 10.63
C LEU A 94 -27.46 -2.78 10.46
N LEU A 95 -28.09 -2.13 9.48
CA LEU A 95 -29.49 -2.32 9.16
C LEU A 95 -29.66 -3.43 8.13
N ASN A 96 -30.07 -4.61 8.60
CA ASN A 96 -30.34 -5.78 7.75
C ASN A 96 -31.70 -6.43 8.00
N ARG A 97 -32.53 -5.78 8.83
CA ARG A 97 -33.88 -6.22 9.22
C ARG A 97 -34.65 -5.03 9.80
N ASN A 98 -35.94 -5.20 10.04
CA ASN A 98 -36.73 -4.21 10.79
C ASN A 98 -36.24 -4.13 12.24
N VAL A 99 -36.02 -2.92 12.73
CA VAL A 99 -35.45 -2.69 14.07
C VAL A 99 -36.25 -1.67 14.87
N PHE A 100 -36.25 -1.85 16.19
CA PHE A 100 -36.63 -0.84 17.15
C PHE A 100 -35.39 -0.35 17.91
N VAL A 101 -35.14 0.95 17.93
CA VAL A 101 -33.95 1.55 18.55
C VAL A 101 -34.34 2.47 19.70
N SER A 102 -33.75 2.29 20.87
CA SER A 102 -33.76 3.30 21.92
C SER A 102 -32.48 4.12 21.82
N LEU A 103 -32.59 5.39 21.43
CA LEU A 103 -31.46 6.30 21.24
C LEU A 103 -31.35 7.23 22.45
N VAL A 104 -30.26 7.11 23.21
CA VAL A 104 -30.07 7.87 24.45
C VAL A 104 -29.51 9.26 24.12
N MET A 105 -30.19 10.31 24.59
CA MET A 105 -29.79 11.71 24.41
C MET A 105 -28.71 12.08 25.44
N ARG A 106 -27.44 11.77 25.14
CA ARG A 106 -26.32 11.89 26.11
C ARG A 106 -25.71 13.29 26.11
N ASN A 107 -25.34 13.79 27.28
CA ASN A 107 -24.42 14.91 27.41
C ASN A 107 -22.98 14.42 27.67
N GLN A 108 -22.03 15.36 27.84
CA GLN A 108 -20.63 15.06 28.11
C GLN A 108 -20.41 14.22 29.39
N ASP A 109 -21.21 14.44 30.44
CA ASP A 109 -21.11 13.71 31.71
C ASP A 109 -21.58 12.25 31.55
N ASP A 110 -22.61 12.02 30.73
CA ASP A 110 -23.11 10.67 30.40
C ASP A 110 -22.06 9.87 29.62
N VAL A 111 -21.39 10.50 28.65
CA VAL A 111 -20.33 9.85 27.87
C VAL A 111 -19.15 9.47 28.75
N LYS A 112 -18.70 10.38 29.62
CA LYS A 112 -17.64 10.10 30.62
C LYS A 112 -18.01 8.95 31.57
N SER A 113 -19.30 8.80 31.86
CA SER A 113 -19.83 7.75 32.74
C SER A 113 -20.10 6.43 32.00
N GLY A 114 -19.79 6.34 30.70
CA GLY A 114 -19.97 5.12 29.91
C GLY A 114 -21.41 4.79 29.56
N VAL A 115 -22.31 5.78 29.52
CA VAL A 115 -23.71 5.56 29.12
C VAL A 115 -23.76 5.14 27.64
N PRO A 116 -24.35 3.96 27.31
CA PRO A 116 -24.43 3.48 25.93
C PRO A 116 -25.21 4.45 25.01
N PRO A 117 -24.80 4.59 23.74
CA PRO A 117 -25.48 5.47 22.78
C PRO A 117 -26.89 5.03 22.44
N LEU A 118 -27.08 3.72 22.28
CA LEU A 118 -28.33 3.13 21.85
C LEU A 118 -28.47 1.70 22.33
N THR A 119 -29.69 1.20 22.35
CA THR A 119 -30.00 -0.23 22.48
C THR A 119 -30.91 -0.65 21.33
N VAL A 120 -30.61 -1.78 20.69
CA VAL A 120 -31.41 -2.33 19.58
C VAL A 120 -32.27 -3.48 20.08
N THR A 121 -33.56 -3.44 19.76
CA THR A 121 -34.47 -4.59 19.89
C THR A 121 -34.91 -5.00 18.49
N THR A 122 -34.69 -6.26 18.13
CA THR A 122 -35.16 -6.79 16.85
C THR A 122 -36.68 -6.97 16.88
N LEU A 123 -37.39 -6.35 15.94
CA LEU A 123 -38.82 -6.56 15.77
C LEU A 123 -39.04 -7.80 14.90
N PHE A 124 -39.38 -8.92 15.52
CA PHE A 124 -39.85 -10.10 14.78
C PHE A 124 -41.30 -9.87 14.32
N GLY A 125 -41.47 -9.13 13.22
CA GLY A 125 -42.68 -9.21 12.42
C GLY A 125 -42.65 -10.52 11.62
N ALA A 126 -43.81 -11.16 11.41
CA ALA A 126 -43.91 -12.28 10.48
C ALA A 126 -43.41 -11.82 9.10
N GLN A 127 -42.18 -12.21 8.72
CA GLN A 127 -41.68 -11.99 7.37
C GLN A 127 -42.64 -12.67 6.41
N THR A 128 -43.27 -11.91 5.53
CA THR A 128 -44.07 -12.49 4.46
C THR A 128 -43.13 -13.27 3.53
N VAL A 129 -43.55 -14.46 3.12
CA VAL A 129 -42.79 -15.45 2.33
C VAL A 129 -42.17 -14.87 1.04
N ALA A 130 -42.62 -13.70 0.58
CA ALA A 130 -42.08 -12.96 -0.56
C ALA A 130 -40.73 -12.27 -0.31
N GLU A 131 -40.31 -12.04 0.95
CA GLU A 131 -39.01 -11.45 1.28
C GLU A 131 -37.86 -12.48 1.32
N ALA A 132 -38.20 -13.78 1.32
CA ALA A 132 -37.23 -14.88 1.48
C ALA A 132 -36.74 -15.49 0.14
N SER A 133 -37.26 -15.05 -1.00
CA SER A 133 -36.94 -15.61 -2.34
C SER A 133 -35.95 -14.79 -3.15
N ASP A 134 -35.56 -13.61 -2.69
CA ASP A 134 -34.47 -12.83 -3.31
C ASP A 134 -33.11 -13.31 -2.77
N PRO A 135 -32.03 -13.25 -3.58
CA PRO A 135 -30.69 -13.49 -3.06
C PRO A 135 -30.44 -12.57 -1.86
N ASP A 136 -29.93 -13.15 -0.77
CA ASP A 136 -29.58 -12.38 0.43
C ASP A 136 -28.68 -11.21 -0.02
N PRO A 137 -29.12 -9.94 0.14
CA PRO A 137 -28.31 -8.79 -0.26
C PRO A 137 -27.01 -8.68 0.54
N LEU A 138 -26.87 -9.46 1.61
CA LEU A 138 -25.66 -9.63 2.42
C LEU A 138 -25.00 -11.00 2.21
N ALA A 139 -25.33 -11.73 1.14
CA ALA A 139 -24.61 -12.97 0.81
C ALA A 139 -23.13 -12.65 0.59
N VAL A 140 -22.27 -13.16 1.47
CA VAL A 140 -20.82 -13.01 1.34
C VAL A 140 -20.36 -13.78 0.09
N PRO A 141 -19.69 -13.14 -0.87
CA PRO A 141 -19.08 -13.85 -1.99
C PRO A 141 -18.16 -14.98 -1.50
N ALA A 142 -18.15 -16.13 -2.18
CA ALA A 142 -17.45 -17.32 -1.70
C ALA A 142 -15.93 -17.11 -1.52
N ASP A 143 -15.33 -16.27 -2.36
CA ASP A 143 -13.93 -15.84 -2.26
C ASP A 143 -13.70 -14.94 -1.05
N VAL A 144 -14.60 -13.99 -0.76
CA VAL A 144 -14.55 -13.17 0.45
C VAL A 144 -14.72 -14.03 1.71
N ALA A 145 -15.64 -15.00 1.70
CA ALA A 145 -15.85 -15.93 2.81
C ALA A 145 -14.62 -16.82 3.06
N ALA A 146 -14.00 -17.34 2.00
CA ALA A 146 -12.78 -18.15 2.11
C ALA A 146 -11.59 -17.31 2.61
N ALA A 147 -11.39 -16.11 2.09
CA ALA A 147 -10.35 -15.19 2.55
C ALA A 147 -10.56 -14.78 4.02
N ARG A 148 -11.81 -14.60 4.45
CA ARG A 148 -12.13 -14.27 5.85
C ARG A 148 -11.88 -15.45 6.78
N ALA A 149 -12.21 -16.67 6.37
CA ALA A 149 -11.89 -17.87 7.14
C ALA A 149 -10.38 -18.07 7.32
N ASP A 150 -9.58 -17.77 6.29
CA ASP A 150 -8.11 -17.77 6.41
C ASP A 150 -7.65 -16.68 7.39
N ALA A 151 -8.12 -15.43 7.24
CA ALA A 151 -7.77 -14.31 8.11
C ALA A 151 -8.15 -14.55 9.59
N ALA A 152 -9.21 -15.31 9.88
CA ALA A 152 -9.56 -15.71 11.25
C ALA A 152 -8.51 -16.59 11.91
N THR A 153 -7.79 -17.39 11.12
CA THR A 153 -6.76 -18.34 11.59
C THR A 153 -5.34 -17.80 11.42
N ASN A 154 -5.13 -16.98 10.40
CA ASN A 154 -3.88 -16.38 9.97
C ASN A 154 -4.15 -14.90 9.67
N PRO A 155 -4.38 -14.06 10.68
CA PRO A 155 -4.65 -12.65 10.43
C PRO A 155 -3.49 -12.03 9.65
N PRO A 156 -3.78 -11.17 8.65
CA PRO A 156 -2.73 -10.44 7.96
C PRO A 156 -1.88 -9.71 9.00
N SER A 157 -0.56 -9.67 8.80
CA SER A 157 0.35 -8.97 9.70
C SER A 157 -0.19 -7.59 9.99
N ALA A 158 -0.54 -7.32 11.26
CA ALA A 158 -1.07 -6.03 11.66
C ALA A 158 -0.09 -4.95 11.18
N PRO A 159 -0.51 -4.02 10.31
CA PRO A 159 0.36 -2.90 10.02
C PRO A 159 0.72 -2.17 11.33
N VAL A 160 1.91 -1.58 11.42
CA VAL A 160 2.43 -1.09 12.70
C VAL A 160 1.57 0.09 13.15
N GLN A 161 0.78 -0.13 14.21
CA GLN A 161 0.00 0.92 14.84
C GLN A 161 0.96 2.04 15.24
N PRO A 162 0.80 3.28 14.73
CA PRO A 162 1.54 4.40 15.28
C PRO A 162 1.14 4.49 16.75
N THR A 163 2.10 4.22 17.64
CA THR A 163 1.89 4.43 19.07
C THR A 163 1.50 5.89 19.24
N SER A 164 0.31 6.15 19.78
CA SER A 164 0.05 7.46 20.37
C SER A 164 1.14 7.64 21.42
N ALA A 165 2.05 8.59 21.23
CA ALA A 165 2.99 8.94 22.28
C ALA A 165 2.17 9.17 23.54
N ALA A 166 2.45 8.43 24.61
CA ALA A 166 1.87 8.72 25.91
C ALA A 166 2.14 10.21 26.17
N ALA A 167 1.11 10.95 26.57
CA ALA A 167 1.23 12.37 26.88
C ALA A 167 2.29 12.52 27.99
N ALA A 168 3.52 12.84 27.59
CA ALA A 168 4.57 13.30 28.51
C ALA A 168 4.35 14.78 28.87
N ASP A 169 3.40 15.44 28.18
CA ASP A 169 3.05 16.83 28.33
C ASP A 169 1.62 16.97 28.89
N PRO A 170 1.43 17.62 30.05
CA PRO A 170 0.11 17.86 30.64
C PRO A 170 -0.81 18.74 29.79
N SER A 171 -0.32 19.33 28.69
CA SER A 171 -1.10 20.13 27.74
C SER A 171 -1.74 19.33 26.59
N THR A 172 -1.65 17.99 26.63
CA THR A 172 -2.22 17.10 25.61
C THR A 172 -2.95 15.91 26.23
N VAL A 173 -3.99 15.41 25.57
CA VAL A 173 -4.67 14.16 25.94
C VAL A 173 -4.88 13.27 24.73
N SER A 174 -4.78 11.95 24.93
CA SER A 174 -4.92 10.96 23.85
C SER A 174 -5.96 9.92 24.18
N VAL A 175 -6.66 9.44 23.15
CA VAL A 175 -7.59 8.30 23.19
C VAL A 175 -7.27 7.33 22.07
N SER A 176 -7.46 6.04 22.34
CA SER A 176 -7.37 4.98 21.35
C SER A 176 -8.53 4.02 21.54
N SER A 177 -9.30 3.76 20.49
CA SER A 177 -10.42 2.83 20.51
C SER A 177 -10.24 1.81 19.40
N THR A 178 -10.09 0.55 19.79
CA THR A 178 -9.93 -0.59 18.87
C THR A 178 -11.20 -1.41 18.93
N ALA A 179 -11.81 -1.66 17.77
CA ALA A 179 -12.95 -2.55 17.65
C ALA A 179 -12.58 -3.95 18.19
N GLY A 180 -13.57 -4.64 18.76
CA GLY A 180 -13.35 -5.94 19.37
C GLY A 180 -14.50 -6.87 19.03
N PRO A 181 -15.47 -7.09 19.93
CA PRO A 181 -16.59 -7.98 19.63
C PRO A 181 -17.45 -7.47 18.48
N GLN A 182 -17.98 -8.40 17.70
CA GLN A 182 -18.96 -8.17 16.63
C GLN A 182 -20.12 -7.27 17.11
N GLU A 183 -20.42 -6.24 16.32
CA GLU A 183 -21.52 -5.26 16.51
C GLU A 183 -21.51 -4.54 17.87
N ALA A 184 -20.39 -4.57 18.59
CA ALA A 184 -20.25 -3.94 19.89
C ALA A 184 -19.37 -2.67 19.79
N PRO A 185 -19.91 -1.48 20.13
CA PRO A 185 -19.10 -0.27 20.12
C PRO A 185 -18.10 -0.26 21.27
N ILE A 186 -16.83 -0.05 20.95
CA ILE A 186 -15.77 0.25 21.92
C ILE A 186 -15.57 1.77 21.93
N ILE A 187 -15.79 2.39 23.08
CA ILE A 187 -15.77 3.85 23.26
C ILE A 187 -14.76 4.20 24.35
N HIS A 188 -13.84 5.11 24.02
CA HIS A 188 -12.95 5.74 25.00
C HIS A 188 -13.02 7.26 24.87
N SER A 189 -12.83 7.94 26.00
CA SER A 189 -12.83 9.40 26.06
C SER A 189 -11.70 9.92 26.95
N ALA A 190 -11.16 11.09 26.60
CA ALA A 190 -10.20 11.82 27.42
C ALA A 190 -10.57 13.30 27.44
N THR A 191 -10.02 14.01 28.42
CA THR A 191 -10.48 15.35 28.76
C THR A 191 -9.29 16.29 28.93
N LEU A 192 -9.26 17.37 28.15
CA LEU A 192 -8.23 18.39 28.16
C LEU A 192 -8.72 19.64 28.86
N ASP A 193 -7.99 20.12 29.86
CA ASP A 193 -8.20 21.43 30.44
C ASP A 193 -7.53 22.50 29.56
N VAL A 194 -8.31 23.48 29.14
CA VAL A 194 -7.88 24.56 28.25
C VAL A 194 -7.86 25.87 29.03
N LEU A 195 -6.71 26.54 28.99
CA LEU A 195 -6.50 27.79 29.71
C LEU A 195 -7.35 28.93 29.14
N ALA A 196 -7.64 29.89 30.02
CA ALA A 196 -8.30 31.13 29.66
C ALA A 196 -7.55 31.87 28.54
N GLY A 197 -8.29 32.41 27.57
CA GLY A 197 -7.72 33.15 26.43
C GLY A 197 -7.16 32.30 25.29
N THR A 198 -7.12 30.96 25.41
CA THR A 198 -6.76 30.09 24.28
C THR A 198 -7.80 30.19 23.16
N THR A 199 -7.40 30.50 21.95
CA THR A 199 -8.31 30.63 20.80
C THR A 199 -8.44 29.36 19.97
N LYS A 200 -7.45 28.47 20.03
CA LYS A 200 -7.35 27.29 19.16
C LYS A 200 -6.76 26.09 19.89
N VAL A 201 -7.30 24.92 19.61
CA VAL A 201 -6.79 23.60 20.00
C VAL A 201 -6.71 22.72 18.75
N THR A 202 -5.69 21.89 18.61
CA THR A 202 -5.53 20.99 17.47
C THR A 202 -5.89 19.55 17.86
N LEU A 203 -6.72 18.92 17.03
CA LEU A 203 -7.03 17.50 17.05
C LEU A 203 -6.17 16.80 16.00
N THR A 204 -5.23 15.95 16.44
CA THR A 204 -4.47 15.07 15.57
C THR A 204 -5.02 13.65 15.68
N TYR A 205 -5.36 13.01 14.56
CA TYR A 205 -5.90 11.65 14.59
C TYR A 205 -5.43 10.80 13.40
N ASN A 206 -5.52 9.49 13.56
CA ASN A 206 -5.37 8.51 12.49
C ASN A 206 -6.30 7.33 12.72
N VAL A 207 -6.67 6.67 11.64
CA VAL A 207 -7.46 5.43 11.66
C VAL A 207 -6.66 4.34 11.00
N PHE A 208 -6.85 3.13 11.49
CA PHE A 208 -6.18 1.93 11.08
C PHE A 208 -7.20 0.79 10.95
N THR A 209 -7.09 -0.04 9.92
CA THR A 209 -7.96 -1.21 9.78
C THR A 209 -7.19 -2.42 9.26
N GLN A 210 -7.46 -3.59 9.82
CA GLN A 210 -6.94 -4.87 9.31
C GLN A 210 -7.74 -5.40 8.13
N GLU A 211 -8.86 -4.76 7.77
CA GLU A 211 -9.64 -5.10 6.57
C GLU A 211 -8.92 -4.69 5.27
N TRP A 212 -7.92 -3.82 5.35
CA TRP A 212 -7.15 -3.32 4.21
C TRP A 212 -6.04 -4.29 3.76
N PRO A 213 -5.78 -4.45 2.43
CA PRO A 213 -6.51 -3.87 1.31
C PRO A 213 -7.70 -4.72 0.83
N PHE A 214 -7.68 -6.04 1.05
CA PHE A 214 -8.53 -6.97 0.31
C PHE A 214 -10.04 -6.75 0.56
N PHE A 215 -10.46 -6.67 1.82
CA PHE A 215 -11.88 -6.53 2.18
C PHE A 215 -12.42 -5.14 1.85
N VAL A 216 -11.57 -4.11 2.01
CA VAL A 216 -11.91 -2.75 1.60
C VAL A 216 -12.06 -2.61 0.08
N GLN A 217 -11.11 -3.16 -0.69
CA GLN A 217 -11.13 -3.06 -2.16
C GLN A 217 -12.24 -3.90 -2.79
N SER A 218 -12.60 -5.04 -2.18
CA SER A 218 -13.73 -5.86 -2.59
C SER A 218 -15.08 -5.29 -2.15
N GLN A 219 -15.09 -4.19 -1.38
CA GLN A 219 -16.31 -3.59 -0.82
C GLN A 219 -17.13 -4.61 -0.04
N SER A 220 -16.42 -5.37 0.80
CA SER A 220 -16.96 -6.42 1.67
C SER A 220 -18.12 -5.92 2.55
N ILE A 221 -19.05 -6.82 2.91
CA ILE A 221 -20.13 -6.51 3.85
C ILE A 221 -19.61 -6.32 5.28
N PHE A 222 -18.49 -6.97 5.61
CA PHE A 222 -17.68 -6.68 6.79
C PHE A 222 -17.01 -5.35 6.53
N ASN A 223 -17.47 -4.33 7.24
CA ASN A 223 -17.19 -2.94 6.94
C ASN A 223 -17.27 -2.16 8.25
N ASP A 224 -16.17 -2.16 8.98
CA ASP A 224 -16.12 -1.55 10.30
C ASP A 224 -16.53 -0.07 10.29
N VAL A 225 -17.02 0.39 11.44
CA VAL A 225 -17.43 1.78 11.65
C VAL A 225 -16.56 2.42 12.70
N TRP A 226 -16.21 3.68 12.48
CA TRP A 226 -15.52 4.47 13.47
C TRP A 226 -16.04 5.91 13.53
N SER A 227 -15.86 6.55 14.69
CA SER A 227 -16.17 7.96 14.86
C SER A 227 -15.23 8.69 15.82
N LEU A 228 -15.12 10.00 15.61
CA LEU A 228 -14.46 10.94 16.51
C LEU A 228 -15.37 12.13 16.78
N THR A 229 -15.48 12.51 18.05
CA THR A 229 -16.21 13.69 18.48
C THR A 229 -15.35 14.51 19.44
N VAL A 230 -15.36 15.83 19.28
CA VAL A 230 -14.84 16.76 20.28
C VAL A 230 -15.96 17.68 20.74
N SER A 231 -16.16 17.74 22.05
CA SER A 231 -17.15 18.62 22.69
C SER A 231 -16.49 19.47 23.78
N GLY A 232 -17.01 20.67 24.04
CA GLY A 232 -16.41 21.58 25.02
C GLY A 232 -17.38 22.58 25.64
N GLY A 233 -16.88 23.31 26.64
CA GLY A 233 -17.65 24.30 27.38
C GLY A 233 -18.54 23.69 28.45
N ALA A 234 -19.01 24.52 29.38
CA ALA A 234 -19.95 24.10 30.44
C ALA A 234 -21.27 23.52 29.90
N SER A 235 -21.61 23.85 28.64
CA SER A 235 -22.79 23.34 27.94
C SER A 235 -22.57 22.00 27.25
N GLY A 236 -21.31 21.54 27.06
CA GLY A 236 -21.01 20.35 26.26
C GLY A 236 -21.29 20.54 24.77
N GLN A 237 -21.03 21.73 24.22
CA GLN A 237 -21.21 22.01 22.79
C GLN A 237 -20.29 21.12 21.94
N GLN A 238 -20.83 20.49 20.91
CA GLN A 238 -20.03 19.73 19.95
C GLN A 238 -19.29 20.69 19.02
N LEU A 239 -17.97 20.51 18.92
CA LEU A 239 -17.06 21.35 18.14
C LEU A 239 -16.55 20.62 16.89
N PHE A 240 -16.50 19.29 16.94
CA PHE A 240 -16.07 18.44 15.83
C PHE A 240 -16.81 17.10 15.89
N GLU A 241 -17.20 16.57 14.74
CA GLU A 241 -17.76 15.22 14.59
C GLU A 241 -17.38 14.66 13.22
N ILE A 242 -16.91 13.42 13.21
CA ILE A 242 -16.74 12.63 12.01
C ILE A 242 -17.13 11.19 12.31
N THR A 243 -17.91 10.58 11.41
CA THR A 243 -18.22 9.14 11.41
C THR A 243 -17.99 8.60 10.01
N ARG A 244 -17.36 7.44 9.90
CA ARG A 244 -17.11 6.75 8.62
C ARG A 244 -17.28 5.24 8.79
N ASN A 245 -17.65 4.60 7.69
CA ASN A 245 -17.38 3.18 7.51
C ASN A 245 -16.08 3.02 6.70
N VAL A 246 -15.39 1.91 6.91
CA VAL A 246 -14.07 1.65 6.34
C VAL A 246 -14.09 1.65 4.81
N ASN A 247 -15.12 1.07 4.19
CA ASN A 247 -15.19 0.95 2.73
C ASN A 247 -15.30 2.30 2.00
N ALA A 248 -16.02 3.28 2.57
CA ALA A 248 -16.19 4.59 1.92
C ALA A 248 -14.88 5.38 1.80
N GLN A 249 -13.89 5.05 2.62
CA GLN A 249 -12.58 5.70 2.65
C GLN A 249 -11.61 5.20 1.59
N TRP A 250 -12.03 4.25 0.74
CA TRP A 250 -11.23 3.85 -0.40
C TRP A 250 -11.22 4.94 -1.48
N PHE A 251 -12.39 5.46 -1.85
CA PHE A 251 -12.51 6.43 -2.94
C PHE A 251 -13.54 7.55 -2.74
N SER A 252 -14.45 7.42 -1.77
CA SER A 252 -15.66 8.24 -1.74
C SER A 252 -15.62 9.35 -0.71
N LEU A 253 -15.03 9.12 0.46
CA LEU A 253 -15.01 10.08 1.57
C LEU A 253 -13.64 10.11 2.25
N PRO A 254 -13.01 11.30 2.42
CA PRO A 254 -11.82 11.41 3.24
C PRO A 254 -12.14 11.13 4.72
N PRO A 255 -11.14 10.71 5.51
CA PRO A 255 -9.74 10.49 5.09
C PRO A 255 -9.52 9.17 4.35
N PHE A 256 -8.64 9.18 3.33
CA PHE A 256 -8.43 8.02 2.44
C PHE A 256 -7.35 7.05 2.95
N TRP A 257 -7.51 5.77 2.63
CA TRP A 257 -6.52 4.73 2.98
C TRP A 257 -5.19 4.91 2.25
N GLN A 258 -4.10 4.79 3.00
CA GLN A 258 -2.76 4.62 2.46
C GLN A 258 -2.47 3.14 2.25
N ALA A 259 -1.36 2.83 1.56
CA ALA A 259 -0.97 1.46 1.24
C ALA A 259 -0.81 0.54 2.48
N ASN A 260 -0.72 1.12 3.67
CA ASN A 260 -0.46 0.45 4.93
C ASN A 260 -1.70 0.23 5.82
N GLY A 261 -2.90 0.46 5.29
CA GLY A 261 -4.12 0.29 6.08
C GLY A 261 -4.35 1.39 7.13
N SER A 262 -3.56 2.47 7.08
CA SER A 262 -3.80 3.69 7.86
C SER A 262 -4.24 4.84 6.98
N THR A 263 -4.96 5.81 7.55
CA THR A 263 -5.23 7.10 6.93
C THR A 263 -4.01 8.04 6.94
N GLY A 264 -2.95 7.68 7.66
CA GLY A 264 -1.91 8.62 8.09
C GLY A 264 -2.42 9.58 9.16
N GLN A 265 -1.56 10.47 9.62
CA GLN A 265 -1.96 11.53 10.54
C GLN A 265 -2.72 12.64 9.83
N ILE A 266 -3.83 13.03 10.45
CA ILE A 266 -4.73 14.11 10.05
C ILE A 266 -4.75 15.11 11.20
N GLN A 267 -4.80 16.40 10.87
CA GLN A 267 -4.90 17.49 11.85
C GLN A 267 -6.13 18.33 11.54
N GLU A 268 -6.88 18.65 12.58
CA GLU A 268 -8.04 19.54 12.54
C GLU A 268 -7.88 20.63 13.60
N ASP A 269 -8.07 21.87 13.19
CA ASP A 269 -7.99 23.02 14.08
C ASP A 269 -9.37 23.36 14.63
N ILE A 270 -9.50 23.33 15.95
CA ILE A 270 -10.75 23.58 16.66
C ILE A 270 -10.69 24.99 17.27
N ASP A 271 -11.58 25.87 16.81
CA ASP A 271 -11.79 27.18 17.41
C ASP A 271 -12.48 27.05 18.78
N VAL A 272 -11.81 27.53 19.81
CA VAL A 272 -12.30 27.52 21.20
C VAL A 272 -12.37 28.92 21.80
N SER A 273 -12.18 29.96 20.98
CA SER A 273 -12.15 31.36 21.41
C SER A 273 -13.41 31.79 22.15
N SER A 274 -14.58 31.30 21.72
CA SER A 274 -15.86 31.57 22.38
C SER A 274 -16.01 30.86 23.74
N LEU A 275 -15.34 29.71 23.92
CA LEU A 275 -15.42 28.90 25.14
C LEU A 275 -14.45 29.39 26.23
N THR A 276 -13.37 30.08 25.85
CA THR A 276 -12.36 30.64 26.76
C THR A 276 -12.48 32.16 26.94
N ALA A 277 -13.54 32.76 26.39
CA ALA A 277 -13.83 34.18 26.47
C ALA A 277 -14.00 34.64 27.93
N ASN A 278 -13.85 35.95 28.17
CA ASN A 278 -13.92 36.57 29.50
C ASN A 278 -12.91 35.99 30.51
N ASN A 279 -11.78 35.49 29.99
CA ASN A 279 -10.68 34.94 30.76
C ASN A 279 -11.10 33.76 31.67
N GLN A 280 -12.01 32.91 31.18
CA GLN A 280 -12.43 31.70 31.87
C GLN A 280 -11.77 30.46 31.24
N PRO A 281 -11.22 29.53 32.04
CA PRO A 281 -10.79 28.24 31.52
C PRO A 281 -12.00 27.41 31.08
N THR A 282 -11.76 26.45 30.20
CA THR A 282 -12.78 25.50 29.75
C THR A 282 -12.21 24.10 29.67
N GLN A 283 -13.07 23.12 29.44
CA GLN A 283 -12.69 21.74 29.31
C GLN A 283 -13.22 21.18 27.99
N LEU A 284 -12.37 20.48 27.26
CA LEU A 284 -12.73 19.74 26.06
C LEU A 284 -12.70 18.25 26.35
N THR A 285 -13.65 17.50 25.78
CA THR A 285 -13.63 16.04 25.78
C THR A 285 -13.55 15.53 24.35
N VAL A 286 -12.54 14.70 24.09
CA VAL A 286 -12.40 13.92 22.86
C VAL A 286 -12.94 12.52 23.11
N VAL A 287 -13.72 12.00 22.17
CA VAL A 287 -14.34 10.67 22.22
C VAL A 287 -14.00 9.94 20.93
N ALA A 288 -13.42 8.74 21.04
CA ALA A 288 -13.16 7.85 19.92
C ALA A 288 -14.02 6.59 20.05
N MET A 289 -14.61 6.15 18.94
CA MET A 289 -15.38 4.91 18.87
C MET A 289 -14.94 4.07 17.67
N ALA A 290 -14.91 2.76 17.86
CA ALA A 290 -14.81 1.78 16.78
C ALA A 290 -15.79 0.62 17.00
N ILE A 291 -16.36 0.08 15.91
CA ILE A 291 -17.29 -1.05 15.88
C ILE A 291 -16.82 -2.03 14.82
N ASP A 292 -16.67 -3.31 15.19
CA ASP A 292 -16.41 -4.39 14.25
C ASP A 292 -17.75 -4.86 13.66
N ILE A 293 -17.89 -4.82 12.34
CA ILE A 293 -19.15 -5.15 11.67
C ILE A 293 -19.10 -6.57 11.12
N GLY A 294 -20.01 -7.41 11.60
CA GLY A 294 -20.31 -8.72 11.02
C GLY A 294 -19.54 -9.93 11.57
N ASP A 295 -18.37 -9.80 12.23
CA ASP A 295 -17.67 -11.00 12.75
C ASP A 295 -16.67 -10.88 13.92
N GLY A 296 -16.11 -9.71 14.23
CA GLY A 296 -15.16 -9.54 15.34
C GLY A 296 -13.72 -10.01 15.05
N ILE A 297 -13.32 -10.13 13.78
CA ILE A 297 -12.04 -10.78 13.40
C ILE A 297 -10.96 -9.76 13.01
N LEU A 298 -11.29 -8.71 12.27
CA LEU A 298 -10.32 -7.78 11.67
C LEU A 298 -10.54 -6.36 12.19
N PRO A 299 -9.93 -5.99 13.32
CA PRO A 299 -10.29 -4.78 14.03
C PRO A 299 -9.87 -3.51 13.30
N THR A 300 -10.72 -2.49 13.44
CA THR A 300 -10.41 -1.10 13.17
C THR A 300 -10.04 -0.35 14.45
N THR A 301 -8.98 0.45 14.41
CA THR A 301 -8.50 1.30 15.51
C THR A 301 -8.54 2.76 15.12
N VAL A 302 -9.07 3.59 16.01
CA VAL A 302 -8.97 5.05 15.93
C VAL A 302 -8.06 5.55 17.03
N ASN A 303 -7.06 6.35 16.67
CA ASN A 303 -6.21 7.07 17.61
C ASN A 303 -6.43 8.56 17.45
N ALA A 304 -6.62 9.29 18.54
CA ALA A 304 -6.75 10.74 18.52
C ALA A 304 -6.02 11.39 19.70
N THR A 305 -5.45 12.56 19.45
CA THR A 305 -4.76 13.40 20.42
C THR A 305 -5.30 14.83 20.30
N LEU A 306 -5.65 15.44 21.42
CA LEU A 306 -6.14 16.80 21.50
C LEU A 306 -5.15 17.64 22.32
N GLY A 307 -4.71 18.78 21.80
CA GLY A 307 -3.70 19.62 22.47
C GLY A 307 -3.35 20.90 21.72
N ALA A 308 -2.23 21.53 22.08
CA ALA A 308 -1.70 22.68 21.33
C ALA A 308 -1.25 22.24 19.93
N ALA A 309 -1.38 23.15 18.94
CA ALA A 309 -0.82 22.92 17.61
C ALA A 309 0.70 22.69 17.71
N PRO A 310 1.28 21.74 16.96
CA PRO A 310 2.72 21.60 16.92
C PRO A 310 3.33 22.90 16.42
N GLN A 311 4.33 23.40 17.15
CA GLN A 311 4.94 24.69 16.82
C GLN A 311 5.77 24.62 15.54
N ILE A 312 6.07 23.44 15.00
CA ILE A 312 6.60 23.28 13.64
C ILE A 312 5.64 22.40 12.86
N THR A 313 5.34 22.75 11.62
CA THR A 313 4.55 21.92 10.71
C THR A 313 5.38 21.60 9.47
N ILE A 314 5.43 20.32 9.07
CA ILE A 314 5.98 19.93 7.76
C ILE A 314 4.84 19.93 6.74
N ASP A 315 4.85 20.95 5.89
CA ASP A 315 3.80 21.20 4.90
C ASP A 315 3.86 20.16 3.77
N SER A 316 5.06 19.89 3.26
CA SER A 316 5.25 18.90 2.20
C SER A 316 6.65 18.30 2.17
N VAL A 317 6.73 17.09 1.61
CA VAL A 317 7.97 16.36 1.36
C VAL A 317 7.95 15.87 -0.09
N SER A 318 8.96 16.22 -0.87
CA SER A 318 9.10 15.81 -2.26
C SER A 318 10.49 15.24 -2.52
N ASN A 319 10.59 14.14 -3.26
CA ASN A 319 11.87 13.64 -3.74
C ASN A 319 12.41 14.57 -4.83
N ASP A 320 13.69 14.87 -4.77
CA ASP A 320 14.35 15.66 -5.80
C ASP A 320 14.69 14.79 -7.01
N ALA A 321 14.92 15.45 -8.15
CA ALA A 321 15.50 14.78 -9.31
C ALA A 321 16.92 14.31 -9.00
N LEU A 322 17.31 13.20 -9.62
CA LEU A 322 18.69 12.71 -9.52
C LEU A 322 19.65 13.70 -10.17
N THR A 323 20.80 13.91 -9.51
CA THR A 323 21.88 14.76 -10.02
C THR A 323 22.75 14.05 -11.06
N VAL A 324 22.56 12.74 -11.25
CA VAL A 324 23.22 11.93 -12.29
C VAL A 324 22.18 11.34 -13.24
N ALA A 325 22.55 11.20 -14.51
CA ALA A 325 21.70 10.53 -15.49
C ALA A 325 21.56 9.03 -15.13
N THR A 326 20.32 8.56 -15.05
CA THR A 326 20.00 7.13 -14.86
C THR A 326 19.14 6.65 -16.02
N ARG A 327 19.17 5.34 -16.30
CA ARG A 327 18.26 4.71 -17.27
C ARG A 327 16.84 4.53 -16.70
N GLY A 328 16.71 4.43 -15.38
CA GLY A 328 15.42 4.49 -14.68
C GLY A 328 14.86 5.91 -14.54
N ASP A 329 13.57 5.99 -14.22
CA ASP A 329 12.80 7.23 -13.98
C ASP A 329 13.01 7.84 -12.58
N GLY A 330 13.98 7.30 -11.82
CA GLY A 330 14.30 7.75 -10.48
C GLY A 330 13.32 7.29 -9.38
N THR A 331 12.30 6.48 -9.69
CA THR A 331 11.28 6.05 -8.73
C THR A 331 11.66 4.82 -7.88
N PHE A 332 12.80 4.19 -8.17
CA PHE A 332 13.30 2.99 -7.49
C PHE A 332 14.47 3.27 -6.53
N TYR A 333 14.40 2.69 -5.35
CA TYR A 333 15.28 2.98 -4.21
C TYR A 333 15.99 1.73 -3.73
N SER A 334 17.30 1.65 -3.95
CA SER A 334 18.12 0.54 -3.51
C SER A 334 18.31 0.53 -2.00
N ILE A 335 17.95 -0.58 -1.35
CA ILE A 335 18.15 -0.82 0.08
C ILE A 335 19.32 -1.78 0.28
N PRO A 336 20.52 -1.28 0.65
CA PRO A 336 21.69 -2.11 0.82
C PRO A 336 21.52 -3.07 1.98
N ARG A 337 22.23 -4.20 1.91
CA ARG A 337 22.32 -5.16 3.01
C ARG A 337 22.89 -4.50 4.25
N SER A 338 22.61 -5.11 5.40
CA SER A 338 23.23 -4.74 6.67
C SER A 338 24.76 -4.58 6.51
N SER A 339 25.31 -3.53 7.10
CA SER A 339 26.71 -3.07 7.02
C SER A 339 27.16 -2.46 5.67
N ARG A 340 26.28 -2.31 4.68
CA ARG A 340 26.60 -1.74 3.35
C ARG A 340 25.95 -0.39 3.13
N THR A 341 26.50 0.40 2.21
CA THR A 341 26.03 1.76 1.88
C THR A 341 25.56 1.86 0.43
N ASN A 342 24.83 2.91 0.11
CA ASN A 342 24.58 3.30 -1.28
C ASN A 342 25.71 4.20 -1.80
N ASN A 343 25.99 4.12 -3.11
CA ASN A 343 26.96 5.02 -3.76
C ASN A 343 26.27 6.22 -4.41
N LEU A 344 25.04 6.04 -4.91
CA LEU A 344 24.26 7.15 -5.47
C LEU A 344 23.48 7.89 -4.39
N GLN A 345 23.62 9.22 -4.38
CA GLN A 345 22.90 10.04 -3.43
C GLN A 345 21.44 10.29 -3.81
N ARG A 346 20.57 10.27 -2.81
CA ARG A 346 19.15 10.62 -2.90
C ARG A 346 18.84 11.80 -1.98
N THR A 347 18.14 12.80 -2.50
CA THR A 347 17.73 13.98 -1.74
C THR A 347 16.22 14.20 -1.75
N PHE A 348 15.73 14.82 -0.69
CA PHE A 348 14.35 15.26 -0.52
C PHE A 348 14.33 16.73 -0.17
N THR A 349 13.37 17.46 -0.73
CA THR A 349 13.01 18.81 -0.29
C THR A 349 11.85 18.72 0.70
N VAL A 350 12.02 19.34 1.86
CA VAL A 350 11.06 19.43 2.96
C VAL A 350 10.66 20.89 3.12
N LYS A 351 9.38 21.19 2.89
CA LYS A 351 8.81 22.53 3.16
C LYS A 351 8.12 22.50 4.52
N TYR A 352 8.31 23.56 5.30
CA TYR A 352 7.80 23.64 6.65
C TYR A 352 7.43 25.07 7.05
N THR A 353 6.58 25.16 8.06
CA THR A 353 6.18 26.40 8.72
C THR A 353 6.58 26.34 10.20
N LYS A 354 7.10 27.44 10.73
CA LYS A 354 7.52 27.60 12.13
C LYS A 354 7.25 29.04 12.64
N PRO A 355 7.21 29.28 13.97
CA PRO A 355 7.29 30.62 14.54
C PRO A 355 8.50 31.39 14.02
N SER A 356 8.34 32.69 13.84
CA SER A 356 9.40 33.56 13.31
C SER A 356 10.65 33.59 14.19
N ASP A 357 10.50 33.36 15.50
CA ASP A 357 11.57 33.30 16.50
C ASP A 357 12.12 31.88 16.73
N ALA A 358 11.55 30.86 16.08
CA ALA A 358 12.05 29.49 16.17
C ALA A 358 13.23 29.25 15.21
N THR A 359 14.21 28.47 15.67
CA THR A 359 15.34 28.00 14.85
C THR A 359 15.32 26.48 14.74
N ILE A 360 15.47 25.93 13.53
CA ILE A 360 15.55 24.47 13.33
C ILE A 360 16.89 23.97 13.89
N SER A 361 16.84 22.98 14.78
CA SER A 361 17.99 22.41 15.48
C SER A 361 18.36 21.02 14.99
N ASN A 362 17.42 20.24 14.45
CA ASN A 362 17.67 18.88 13.95
C ASN A 362 16.60 18.44 12.93
N LEU A 363 17.01 17.63 11.95
CA LEU A 363 16.10 16.82 11.13
C LEU A 363 16.36 15.34 11.40
N LYS A 364 15.29 14.62 11.76
CA LYS A 364 15.27 13.16 11.83
C LYS A 364 14.50 12.60 10.64
N VAL A 365 15.08 11.58 10.00
CA VAL A 365 14.46 10.84 8.91
C VAL A 365 14.55 9.35 9.17
N ASN A 366 13.39 8.70 9.31
CA ASN A 366 13.29 7.25 9.46
C ASN A 366 12.92 6.62 8.12
N LEU A 367 13.65 5.58 7.71
CA LEU A 367 13.21 4.66 6.66
C LEU A 367 12.24 3.66 7.28
N LYS A 368 11.04 3.55 6.70
CA LYS A 368 10.00 2.65 7.17
C LYS A 368 9.51 1.78 6.01
N THR A 369 8.96 0.61 6.34
CA THR A 369 8.07 -0.08 5.40
C THR A 369 6.86 0.80 5.15
N ALA A 370 6.15 0.59 4.03
CA ALA A 370 4.86 1.23 3.84
C ALA A 370 3.98 0.97 5.07
N GLY A 371 3.98 -0.27 5.58
CA GLY A 371 3.36 -0.76 6.81
C GLY A 371 3.63 0.02 8.10
N GLY A 372 4.56 0.99 8.09
CA GLY A 372 4.89 1.82 9.27
C GLY A 372 5.96 1.21 10.18
N GLU A 373 6.47 0.02 9.87
CA GLU A 373 7.60 -0.57 10.58
C GLU A 373 8.86 0.24 10.30
N GLN A 374 9.50 0.75 11.35
CA GLN A 374 10.78 1.44 11.20
C GLN A 374 11.87 0.42 10.88
N LEU A 375 12.46 0.54 9.68
CA LEU A 375 13.59 -0.27 9.25
C LEU A 375 14.90 0.28 9.80
N MET A 376 15.08 1.61 9.76
CA MET A 376 16.22 2.29 10.37
C MET A 376 16.05 3.81 10.41
N THR A 377 16.83 4.48 11.25
CA THR A 377 17.05 5.93 11.17
C THR A 377 18.13 6.22 10.13
N VAL A 378 17.81 7.01 9.11
CA VAL A 378 18.74 7.32 8.00
C VAL A 378 19.43 8.66 8.18
N VAL A 379 18.75 9.61 8.80
CA VAL A 379 19.27 10.93 9.19
C VAL A 379 18.79 11.22 10.60
N ASP A 380 19.67 11.72 11.47
CA ASP A 380 19.34 12.31 12.76
C ASP A 380 20.44 13.33 13.06
N GLU A 381 20.36 14.46 12.37
CA GLU A 381 21.47 15.42 12.27
C GLU A 381 20.97 16.86 12.33
N ALA A 382 21.77 17.73 12.94
CA ALA A 382 21.58 19.18 12.87
C ALA A 382 21.77 19.71 11.44
N PRO A 383 21.26 20.91 11.11
CA PRO A 383 21.59 21.59 9.87
C PRO A 383 23.09 21.58 9.56
N GLY A 384 23.44 21.15 8.35
CA GLY A 384 24.81 20.86 7.93
C GLY A 384 24.85 20.23 6.54
N ASN A 385 25.84 19.35 6.30
CA ASN A 385 26.08 18.80 4.96
C ASN A 385 24.93 17.93 4.43
N ARG A 386 24.33 17.08 5.27
CA ARG A 386 23.20 16.21 4.89
C ARG A 386 21.83 16.87 5.08
N VAL A 387 21.77 17.96 5.85
CA VAL A 387 20.54 18.70 6.17
C VAL A 387 20.77 20.17 5.83
N GLN A 388 20.58 20.52 4.57
CA GLN A 388 20.87 21.87 4.07
C GLN A 388 19.63 22.76 4.23
N VAL A 389 19.73 23.80 5.05
CA VAL A 389 18.71 24.87 5.08
C VAL A 389 18.87 25.69 3.81
N LEU A 390 17.84 25.70 2.97
CA LEU A 390 17.83 26.47 1.72
C LEU A 390 17.28 27.88 1.95
N ASP A 391 16.25 27.99 2.78
CA ASP A 391 15.61 29.23 3.22
C ASP A 391 14.84 28.99 4.55
N ASP A 392 14.15 30.02 5.06
CA ASP A 392 13.43 29.98 6.35
C ASP A 392 12.24 29.00 6.37
N THR A 393 11.85 28.47 5.21
CA THR A 393 10.71 27.56 5.03
C THR A 393 11.08 26.24 4.37
N THR A 394 12.35 26.05 3.99
CA THR A 394 12.76 24.92 3.14
C THR A 394 14.10 24.33 3.58
N ILE A 395 14.12 23.01 3.75
CA ILE A 395 15.33 22.21 3.96
C ILE A 395 15.46 21.16 2.86
N ARG A 396 16.68 20.89 2.41
CA ARG A 396 17.03 19.72 1.60
C ARG A 396 17.76 18.69 2.45
N ALA A 397 17.27 17.45 2.42
CA ALA A 397 17.79 16.32 3.17
C ALA A 397 18.39 15.26 2.26
N THR A 398 19.64 14.86 2.50
CA THR A 398 20.31 13.74 1.82
C THR A 398 20.04 12.44 2.58
N VAL A 399 19.06 11.68 2.09
CA VAL A 399 18.56 10.43 2.72
C VAL A 399 19.21 9.17 2.17
N THR A 400 20.30 9.30 1.43
CA THR A 400 21.15 8.18 1.03
C THR A 400 21.56 7.37 2.26
N LEU A 401 21.56 6.04 2.17
CA LEU A 401 22.15 5.17 3.19
C LEU A 401 23.69 5.30 3.16
N GLY A 402 24.18 6.43 3.67
CA GLY A 402 25.59 6.78 3.87
C GLY A 402 26.18 6.21 5.16
N PRO A 403 25.45 6.23 6.31
CA PRO A 403 25.68 5.28 7.38
C PRO A 403 25.39 3.88 6.85
N ALA A 404 26.19 2.90 7.28
CA ALA A 404 25.98 1.52 6.89
C ALA A 404 24.54 1.10 7.24
N SER A 405 23.83 0.53 6.27
CA SER A 405 22.46 0.05 6.44
C SER A 405 22.40 -0.91 7.62
N THR A 406 21.35 -0.83 8.41
CA THR A 406 21.02 -1.84 9.43
C THR A 406 19.88 -2.73 8.98
N VAL A 407 19.33 -2.48 7.79
CA VAL A 407 18.19 -3.23 7.26
C VAL A 407 18.60 -4.66 6.98
N ALA A 408 17.77 -5.62 7.41
CA ALA A 408 17.99 -7.02 7.13
C ALA A 408 18.06 -7.28 5.62
N SER A 409 18.87 -8.27 5.21
CA SER A 409 19.05 -8.61 3.79
C SER A 409 17.79 -9.18 3.12
N GLN A 410 16.77 -9.56 3.89
CA GLN A 410 15.50 -10.08 3.40
C GLN A 410 14.46 -8.95 3.27
N PRO A 411 13.78 -8.82 2.13
CA PRO A 411 12.71 -7.83 1.96
C PRO A 411 11.56 -8.07 2.97
N PRO A 412 11.09 -7.04 3.69
CA PRO A 412 9.90 -7.14 4.53
C PRO A 412 8.63 -7.23 3.66
N PRO A 413 7.62 -8.01 4.07
CA PRO A 413 6.26 -7.87 3.54
C PRO A 413 5.61 -6.61 4.14
N PRO A 414 4.98 -5.68 3.39
CA PRO A 414 4.82 -5.56 1.93
C PRO A 414 5.88 -4.66 1.25
N GLY A 415 6.15 -4.93 -0.03
CA GLY A 415 7.32 -4.46 -0.78
C GLY A 415 7.38 -2.98 -1.19
N ARG A 416 6.83 -2.03 -0.41
CA ARG A 416 7.05 -0.58 -0.57
C ARG A 416 7.69 0.02 0.68
N ILE A 417 8.43 1.12 0.52
CA ILE A 417 9.06 1.86 1.61
C ILE A 417 8.59 3.32 1.61
N LEU A 418 8.78 4.02 2.73
CA LEU A 418 8.61 5.46 2.85
C LEU A 418 9.70 6.05 3.76
N TYR A 419 9.95 7.35 3.61
CA TYR A 419 10.76 8.11 4.55
C TYR A 419 9.85 9.00 5.39
N GLU A 420 9.96 8.90 6.71
CA GLU A 420 9.22 9.71 7.68
C GLU A 420 10.15 10.81 8.21
N PHE A 421 9.73 12.07 8.07
CA PHE A 421 10.51 13.25 8.43
C PHE A 421 9.96 13.89 9.70
N THR A 422 10.84 14.25 10.62
CA THR A 422 10.51 14.99 11.84
C THR A 422 11.51 16.12 12.03
N LEU A 423 11.02 17.35 12.14
CA LEU A 423 11.86 18.52 12.43
C LEU A 423 11.83 18.80 13.92
N LYS A 424 13.00 19.14 14.48
CA LYS A 424 13.13 19.74 15.80
C LYS A 424 13.66 21.15 15.65
N GLY A 425 13.20 22.04 16.51
CA GLY A 425 13.71 23.38 16.65
C GLY A 425 13.76 23.80 18.10
N THR A 426 14.20 25.03 18.30
CA THR A 426 14.21 25.68 19.61
C THR A 426 13.52 27.03 19.47
N GLN A 427 12.59 27.34 20.38
CA GLN A 427 11.92 28.63 20.49
C GLN A 427 12.05 29.11 21.93
N ASN A 428 12.58 30.32 22.14
CA ASN A 428 12.76 30.89 23.49
C ASN A 428 13.47 29.95 24.49
N GLY A 429 14.43 29.15 24.01
CA GLY A 429 15.18 28.19 24.82
C GLY A 429 14.46 26.87 25.12
N SER A 430 13.24 26.67 24.62
CA SER A 430 12.49 25.41 24.72
C SER A 430 12.53 24.63 23.41
N ASP A 431 12.63 23.31 23.51
CA ASP A 431 12.60 22.44 22.34
C ASP A 431 11.17 22.32 21.79
N ILE A 432 11.07 22.42 20.47
CA ILE A 432 9.82 22.31 19.73
C ILE A 432 9.99 21.26 18.64
N THR A 433 8.95 20.50 18.33
CA THR A 433 9.04 19.38 17.37
C THR A 433 7.83 19.41 16.43
N SER A 434 8.04 19.03 15.18
CA SER A 434 6.96 18.84 14.23
C SER A 434 6.28 17.48 14.41
N ASP A 435 5.03 17.37 13.99
CA ASP A 435 4.47 16.06 13.73
C ASP A 435 5.24 15.37 12.59
N PRO A 436 5.35 14.02 12.60
CA PRO A 436 6.03 13.29 11.55
C PRO A 436 5.29 13.40 10.21
N LYS A 437 6.02 13.58 9.11
CA LYS A 437 5.46 13.61 7.75
C LYS A 437 6.10 12.55 6.88
N ASN A 438 5.29 11.71 6.26
CA ASN A 438 5.76 10.68 5.33
C ASN A 438 5.97 11.25 3.92
N SER A 439 6.99 10.73 3.23
CA SER A 439 7.08 10.81 1.77
C SER A 439 5.95 10.00 1.13
N ARG A 440 5.72 10.21 -0.18
CA ARG A 440 4.99 9.24 -0.99
C ARG A 440 5.63 7.85 -0.88
N PRO A 441 4.86 6.75 -1.01
CA PRO A 441 5.42 5.41 -1.11
C PRO A 441 6.40 5.30 -2.27
N LEU A 442 7.51 4.60 -2.05
CA LEU A 442 8.60 4.40 -3.01
C LEU A 442 8.77 2.90 -3.29
N ASN A 443 9.36 2.59 -4.44
CA ASN A 443 9.61 1.21 -4.86
C ASN A 443 11.02 0.78 -4.43
N PRO A 444 11.17 -0.05 -3.38
CA PRO A 444 12.46 -0.54 -2.96
C PRO A 444 13.02 -1.57 -3.96
N LEU A 445 14.33 -1.54 -4.14
CA LEU A 445 15.10 -2.63 -4.74
C LEU A 445 16.02 -3.22 -3.68
N TRP A 446 15.94 -4.53 -3.51
CA TRP A 446 16.66 -5.30 -2.50
C TRP A 446 17.80 -6.06 -3.17
N ARG A 447 18.91 -6.24 -2.45
CA ARG A 447 19.98 -7.11 -2.96
C ARG A 447 19.44 -8.53 -3.17
N MET A 448 19.82 -9.19 -4.26
CA MET A 448 19.38 -10.57 -4.54
C MET A 448 19.69 -11.52 -3.36
N PRO A 449 18.97 -12.66 -3.27
CA PRO A 449 19.25 -13.67 -2.27
C PRO A 449 20.72 -14.13 -2.27
N ASP A 450 21.21 -14.53 -1.10
CA ASP A 450 22.52 -15.18 -0.99
C ASP A 450 22.54 -16.52 -1.71
N GLY A 451 23.72 -16.94 -2.17
CA GLY A 451 23.92 -18.23 -2.83
C GLY A 451 23.48 -18.30 -4.28
N VAL A 452 22.95 -17.21 -4.85
CA VAL A 452 22.68 -17.12 -6.29
C VAL A 452 24.01 -17.17 -7.05
N ALA A 453 24.16 -18.17 -7.93
CA ALA A 453 25.34 -18.28 -8.77
C ALA A 453 25.44 -17.05 -9.67
N ARG A 454 26.50 -16.25 -9.49
CA ARG A 454 26.82 -15.10 -10.36
C ARG A 454 27.93 -15.49 -11.31
N TYR A 455 27.88 -14.98 -12.54
CA TYR A 455 29.03 -15.06 -13.42
C TYR A 455 29.94 -13.84 -13.23
N SER A 456 31.18 -14.08 -12.80
CA SER A 456 32.31 -13.15 -12.95
C SER A 456 33.58 -13.98 -13.13
N PRO A 457 34.60 -13.49 -13.87
CA PRO A 457 35.91 -14.16 -13.94
C PRO A 457 36.40 -14.62 -12.55
N PRO A 458 37.04 -15.79 -12.42
CA PRO A 458 37.66 -16.21 -11.16
C PRO A 458 38.57 -15.11 -10.62
N GLY A 459 38.34 -14.67 -9.37
CA GLY A 459 39.04 -13.52 -8.77
C GLY A 459 38.34 -12.15 -8.91
N THR A 460 37.19 -12.09 -9.59
CA THR A 460 36.38 -10.86 -9.76
C THR A 460 34.97 -10.95 -9.18
N SER A 461 34.60 -12.05 -8.52
CA SER A 461 33.42 -12.02 -7.66
C SER A 461 33.58 -12.87 -6.40
N PRO A 462 33.45 -12.19 -5.27
CA PRO A 462 32.66 -12.63 -4.14
C PRO A 462 31.66 -11.51 -3.84
N SER A 463 30.51 -11.48 -4.53
CA SER A 463 29.41 -10.51 -4.32
C SER A 463 29.72 -8.99 -4.38
N ASP A 464 30.97 -8.52 -4.52
CA ASP A 464 31.25 -7.09 -4.24
C ASP A 464 32.53 -6.44 -4.83
N THR A 465 33.36 -7.11 -5.64
CA THR A 465 34.65 -6.50 -6.10
C THR A 465 34.88 -6.42 -7.62
N GLY A 466 33.97 -6.90 -8.47
CA GLY A 466 34.19 -6.93 -9.92
C GLY A 466 33.12 -6.28 -10.80
N ARG A 467 32.16 -5.55 -10.22
CA ARG A 467 31.25 -4.66 -10.97
C ARG A 467 31.39 -3.23 -10.41
N GLU A 468 31.16 -2.22 -11.25
CA GLU A 468 31.24 -0.79 -10.92
C GLU A 468 30.55 -0.44 -9.58
N PRO A 469 30.97 0.62 -8.86
CA PRO A 469 30.31 1.07 -7.64
C PRO A 469 28.80 1.27 -7.82
N GLY A 470 27.98 0.48 -7.13
CA GLY A 470 26.52 0.43 -7.29
C GLY A 470 26.02 -0.75 -8.13
N GLY A 471 26.87 -1.77 -8.30
CA GLY A 471 26.71 -2.90 -9.23
C GLY A 471 25.35 -3.60 -9.32
N ASP A 472 25.28 -4.48 -10.31
CA ASP A 472 24.07 -5.19 -10.75
C ASP A 472 23.72 -6.37 -9.83
N ASP A 473 22.82 -6.16 -8.87
CA ASP A 473 22.41 -7.17 -7.89
C ASP A 473 21.10 -6.80 -7.18
N TRP A 474 20.28 -5.95 -7.81
CA TRP A 474 19.11 -5.35 -7.18
C TRP A 474 17.82 -5.91 -7.78
N SER A 475 16.89 -6.30 -6.91
CA SER A 475 15.67 -7.04 -7.23
C SER A 475 14.47 -6.44 -6.53
N ALA A 476 13.30 -6.49 -7.16
CA ALA A 476 12.05 -6.24 -6.45
C ALA A 476 11.85 -7.33 -5.37
N ALA A 477 11.05 -7.03 -4.34
CA ALA A 477 10.77 -7.99 -3.26
C ALA A 477 10.15 -9.31 -3.79
N THR A 478 9.26 -9.21 -4.79
CA THR A 478 8.66 -10.38 -5.46
C THR A 478 9.68 -11.20 -6.23
N THR A 479 10.60 -10.54 -6.94
CA THR A 479 11.72 -11.19 -7.63
C THR A 479 12.65 -11.90 -6.66
N TYR A 480 12.98 -11.27 -5.53
CA TYR A 480 13.78 -11.89 -4.48
C TYR A 480 13.16 -13.22 -4.03
N GLN A 481 11.86 -13.21 -3.70
CA GLN A 481 11.13 -14.41 -3.28
C GLN A 481 11.07 -15.46 -4.39
N TRP A 482 10.83 -15.04 -5.64
CA TRP A 482 10.83 -15.93 -6.78
C TRP A 482 12.18 -16.64 -6.95
N ILE A 483 13.29 -15.90 -6.86
CA ILE A 483 14.64 -16.46 -6.97
C ILE A 483 14.87 -17.51 -5.87
N GLN A 484 14.48 -17.23 -4.61
CA GLN A 484 14.64 -18.20 -3.52
C GLN A 484 13.87 -19.51 -3.78
N GLN A 485 12.66 -19.42 -4.33
CA GLN A 485 11.80 -20.58 -4.58
C GLN A 485 12.18 -21.33 -5.87
N ASN A 486 12.87 -20.67 -6.79
CA ASN A 486 13.11 -21.15 -8.15
C ASN A 486 14.59 -21.19 -8.52
N LEU A 487 15.48 -21.26 -7.53
CA LEU A 487 16.93 -21.27 -7.75
C LEU A 487 17.37 -22.40 -8.69
N GLN A 488 16.68 -23.54 -8.64
CA GLN A 488 16.89 -24.69 -9.53
C GLN A 488 16.51 -24.44 -11.00
N LEU A 489 15.69 -23.42 -11.28
CA LEU A 489 15.25 -23.09 -12.64
C LEU A 489 16.23 -22.17 -13.38
N ILE A 490 17.15 -21.54 -12.66
CA ILE A 490 18.10 -20.58 -13.21
C ILE A 490 19.52 -21.13 -13.16
N THR A 491 20.35 -20.70 -14.12
CA THR A 491 21.76 -21.09 -14.18
C THR A 491 22.62 -20.11 -13.38
N SER A 492 23.48 -19.34 -14.03
CA SER A 492 24.19 -18.23 -13.41
C SER A 492 23.57 -16.92 -13.87
N VAL A 493 23.25 -16.06 -12.91
CA VAL A 493 22.72 -14.72 -13.19
C VAL A 493 23.86 -13.84 -13.70
N ASN A 494 23.64 -13.30 -14.89
CA ASN A 494 24.44 -12.24 -15.46
C ASN A 494 23.93 -10.91 -14.91
N ASP A 495 22.75 -10.47 -15.38
CA ASP A 495 22.22 -9.14 -15.14
C ASP A 495 20.81 -9.14 -14.53
N ILE A 496 20.54 -8.18 -13.66
CA ILE A 496 19.26 -7.84 -13.05
C ILE A 496 19.19 -6.28 -12.99
N SER A 497 18.70 -5.64 -11.93
CA SER A 497 18.82 -4.18 -11.78
C SER A 497 20.16 -3.78 -11.16
N GLY A 498 20.70 -2.64 -11.60
CA GLY A 498 21.72 -1.90 -10.85
C GLY A 498 21.14 -0.98 -9.77
N GLU A 499 22.04 -0.38 -8.99
CA GLU A 499 21.68 0.48 -7.86
C GLU A 499 20.78 1.63 -8.31
N HIS A 500 19.67 1.84 -7.61
CA HIS A 500 18.69 2.88 -7.90
C HIS A 500 18.20 2.86 -9.36
N ALA A 501 18.18 1.67 -9.99
CA ALA A 501 17.86 1.48 -11.40
C ALA A 501 18.87 2.08 -12.39
N ARG A 502 20.14 2.17 -12.00
CA ARG A 502 21.27 2.62 -12.84
C ARG A 502 22.02 1.44 -13.47
N ASP A 503 22.90 1.73 -14.43
CA ASP A 503 23.96 0.83 -14.94
C ASP A 503 23.50 -0.50 -15.53
N LEU A 504 22.77 -0.41 -16.64
CA LEU A 504 22.21 -1.57 -17.36
C LEU A 504 22.71 -1.55 -18.81
N GLY A 505 23.11 -2.70 -19.35
CA GLY A 505 23.59 -2.80 -20.74
C GLY A 505 22.56 -2.36 -21.79
N HIS A 506 21.25 -2.38 -21.46
CA HIS A 506 20.13 -2.07 -22.34
C HIS A 506 18.97 -1.36 -21.59
N GLN A 507 17.82 -1.09 -22.22
CA GLN A 507 16.75 -0.20 -21.70
C GLN A 507 15.79 -0.87 -20.70
N THR A 508 15.84 -2.20 -20.58
CA THR A 508 15.07 -3.00 -19.61
C THR A 508 15.89 -3.18 -18.32
N HIS A 509 15.35 -3.82 -17.27
CA HIS A 509 15.99 -4.05 -15.95
C HIS A 509 15.90 -2.96 -14.88
N ALA A 510 15.35 -1.78 -15.16
CA ALA A 510 15.24 -0.70 -14.18
C ALA A 510 14.38 -1.04 -12.92
N ARG A 511 13.61 -2.12 -12.97
CA ARG A 511 12.58 -2.44 -11.96
C ARG A 511 12.96 -3.63 -11.07
N GLY A 512 14.08 -4.30 -11.35
CA GLY A 512 14.49 -5.49 -10.62
C GLY A 512 13.55 -6.69 -10.78
N VAL A 513 12.85 -6.79 -11.91
CA VAL A 513 11.94 -7.91 -12.27
C VAL A 513 12.37 -8.63 -13.55
N ASP A 514 13.46 -8.16 -14.16
CA ASP A 514 14.07 -8.71 -15.34
C ASP A 514 15.35 -9.43 -14.90
N ILE A 515 15.62 -10.65 -15.38
CA ILE A 515 16.79 -11.44 -15.01
C ILE A 515 17.41 -12.02 -16.29
N ASP A 516 18.66 -11.65 -16.57
CA ASP A 516 19.46 -12.24 -17.63
C ASP A 516 20.29 -13.39 -17.05
N ILE A 517 20.07 -14.61 -17.53
CA ILE A 517 20.83 -15.80 -17.20
C ILE A 517 21.58 -16.31 -18.43
N TYR A 518 22.66 -17.05 -18.25
CA TYR A 518 23.28 -17.72 -19.39
C TYR A 518 22.39 -18.82 -19.97
N HIS A 519 22.65 -19.21 -21.22
CA HIS A 519 22.06 -20.40 -21.81
C HIS A 519 22.15 -21.61 -20.86
N PHE A 520 21.13 -22.46 -20.90
CA PHE A 520 21.05 -23.68 -20.08
C PHE A 520 22.16 -24.71 -20.38
N HIS A 521 22.91 -24.49 -21.45
CA HIS A 521 24.07 -25.29 -21.83
C HIS A 521 25.30 -24.42 -21.99
N ARG A 522 26.39 -24.85 -21.34
CA ARG A 522 27.72 -24.26 -21.45
C ARG A 522 28.64 -25.24 -22.17
N PHE A 523 29.15 -24.84 -23.33
CA PHE A 523 30.16 -25.63 -24.04
C PHE A 523 31.49 -25.64 -23.28
N ALA A 524 32.23 -26.74 -23.42
CA ALA A 524 33.56 -26.86 -22.84
C ALA A 524 34.48 -25.74 -23.35
N GLY A 525 35.23 -25.11 -22.44
CA GLY A 525 36.13 -24.00 -22.75
C GLY A 525 35.46 -22.63 -22.90
N SER A 526 34.13 -22.55 -23.00
CA SER A 526 33.44 -21.25 -23.00
C SER A 526 33.55 -20.60 -21.63
N THR A 527 34.01 -19.37 -21.60
CA THR A 527 34.15 -18.60 -20.37
C THR A 527 32.86 -17.83 -20.08
N ASN A 528 32.34 -17.02 -21.01
CA ASN A 528 31.20 -16.12 -20.81
C ASN A 528 30.06 -16.38 -21.84
N ALA A 529 28.95 -15.65 -21.72
CA ALA A 529 27.81 -15.74 -22.64
C ALA A 529 28.23 -15.60 -24.11
N GLN A 530 29.05 -14.59 -24.41
CA GLN A 530 29.48 -14.32 -25.79
C GLN A 530 30.36 -15.45 -26.34
N SER A 531 31.34 -15.93 -25.58
CA SER A 531 32.17 -17.05 -26.04
C SER A 531 31.38 -18.35 -26.16
N ASN A 532 30.36 -18.56 -25.31
CA ASN A 532 29.43 -19.69 -25.45
C ASN A 532 28.61 -19.61 -26.74
N TYR A 533 28.12 -18.42 -27.11
CA TYR A 533 27.40 -18.21 -28.36
C TYR A 533 28.30 -18.36 -29.60
N VAL A 534 29.54 -17.87 -29.54
CA VAL A 534 30.52 -18.09 -30.63
C VAL A 534 30.81 -19.59 -30.80
N THR A 535 30.92 -20.34 -29.69
CA THR A 535 31.05 -21.81 -29.75
C THR A 535 29.80 -22.45 -30.36
N LEU A 536 28.59 -21.99 -30.00
CA LEU A 536 27.35 -22.46 -30.62
C LEU A 536 27.39 -22.28 -32.15
N GLU A 537 27.75 -21.09 -32.63
CA GLU A 537 27.87 -20.81 -34.07
C GLU A 537 28.91 -21.73 -34.74
N ALA A 538 30.04 -22.00 -34.08
CA ALA A 538 31.04 -22.93 -34.58
C ALA A 538 30.50 -24.37 -34.67
N LYS A 539 29.69 -24.81 -33.69
CA LYS A 539 29.06 -26.14 -33.72
C LYS A 539 28.01 -26.26 -34.82
N VAL A 540 27.23 -25.20 -35.06
CA VAL A 540 26.30 -25.14 -36.19
C VAL A 540 27.05 -25.24 -37.53
N LYS A 541 28.13 -24.47 -37.69
CA LYS A 541 28.98 -24.51 -38.89
C LYS A 541 29.58 -25.90 -39.11
N GLY A 542 30.15 -26.51 -38.06
CA GLY A 542 30.70 -27.87 -38.12
C GLY A 542 29.64 -28.89 -38.55
N ALA A 543 28.45 -28.83 -37.95
CA ALA A 543 27.35 -29.74 -38.27
C ALA A 543 26.87 -29.58 -39.72
N LEU A 544 26.81 -28.34 -40.25
CA LEU A 544 26.52 -28.08 -41.67
C LEU A 544 27.58 -28.67 -42.61
N THR A 545 28.83 -28.77 -42.17
CA THR A 545 29.92 -29.37 -42.95
C THR A 545 30.10 -30.88 -42.71
N GLY A 546 29.21 -31.51 -41.93
CA GLY A 546 29.21 -32.95 -41.70
C GLY A 546 29.99 -33.43 -40.47
N ASP A 547 30.37 -32.54 -39.54
CA ASP A 547 30.99 -32.94 -38.26
C ASP A 547 29.94 -33.52 -37.31
N ALA A 548 30.01 -34.85 -37.10
CA ALA A 548 29.12 -35.59 -36.23
C ALA A 548 29.24 -35.20 -34.74
N THR A 549 30.43 -34.80 -34.28
CA THR A 549 30.64 -34.35 -32.90
C THR A 549 29.98 -32.99 -32.69
N ALA A 550 30.15 -32.09 -33.65
CA ALA A 550 29.49 -30.79 -33.61
C ALA A 550 27.95 -30.91 -33.64
N LEU A 551 27.42 -31.86 -34.42
CA LEU A 551 26.00 -32.16 -34.44
C LEU A 551 25.48 -32.68 -33.10
N ALA A 552 26.23 -33.58 -32.44
CA ALA A 552 25.88 -34.11 -31.12
C ALA A 552 25.88 -33.00 -30.04
N ASP A 553 26.91 -32.15 -30.03
CA ASP A 553 27.00 -31.00 -29.11
C ASP A 553 25.84 -30.01 -29.33
N LEU A 554 25.49 -29.74 -30.59
CA LEU A 554 24.35 -28.89 -30.93
C LEU A 554 23.03 -29.49 -30.44
N ALA A 555 22.83 -30.81 -30.58
CA ALA A 555 21.66 -31.51 -30.05
C ALA A 555 21.59 -31.44 -28.51
N ASN A 556 22.72 -31.56 -27.82
CA ASN A 556 22.80 -31.41 -26.36
C ASN A 556 22.44 -29.99 -25.90
N TRP A 557 22.97 -28.96 -26.59
CA TRP A 557 22.59 -27.57 -26.34
C TRP A 557 21.09 -27.37 -26.55
N LEU A 558 20.54 -27.86 -27.67
CA LEU A 558 19.14 -27.74 -28.03
C LEU A 558 18.22 -28.40 -26.99
N SER A 559 18.57 -29.62 -26.55
CA SER A 559 17.83 -30.34 -25.50
C SER A 559 17.80 -29.59 -24.17
N SER A 560 18.96 -29.07 -23.74
CA SER A 560 19.09 -28.31 -22.49
C SER A 560 18.29 -27.00 -22.56
N MET A 561 18.37 -26.28 -23.67
CA MET A 561 17.62 -25.04 -23.89
C MET A 561 16.10 -25.27 -23.88
N ARG A 562 15.63 -26.29 -24.60
CA ARG A 562 14.21 -26.67 -24.61
C ARG A 562 13.71 -27.02 -23.20
N THR A 563 14.49 -27.81 -22.46
CA THR A 563 14.11 -28.21 -21.10
C THR A 563 14.02 -27.01 -20.15
N GLY A 564 15.06 -26.17 -20.14
CA GLY A 564 15.09 -24.99 -19.27
C GLY A 564 14.00 -23.97 -19.60
N LEU A 565 13.78 -23.67 -20.90
CA LEU A 565 12.72 -22.75 -21.32
C LEU A 565 11.32 -23.28 -20.99
N ALA A 566 11.07 -24.59 -21.17
CA ALA A 566 9.77 -25.19 -20.79
C ALA A 566 9.54 -25.11 -19.28
N ASN A 567 10.56 -25.38 -18.46
CA ASN A 567 10.44 -25.30 -17.00
C ASN A 567 10.18 -23.87 -16.53
N LEU A 568 10.83 -22.87 -17.14
CA LEU A 568 10.56 -21.46 -16.84
C LEU A 568 9.18 -21.03 -17.32
N SER A 569 8.76 -21.38 -18.55
CA SER A 569 7.49 -20.91 -19.09
C SER A 569 6.27 -21.49 -18.36
N ALA A 570 6.41 -22.71 -17.81
CA ALA A 570 5.42 -23.35 -16.95
C ALA A 570 5.22 -22.64 -15.60
N ASN A 571 6.17 -21.81 -15.15
CA ASN A 571 6.02 -21.06 -13.92
C ASN A 571 5.04 -19.88 -14.11
N GLY A 572 4.03 -19.78 -13.24
CA GLY A 572 2.97 -18.77 -13.32
C GLY A 572 3.47 -17.33 -13.19
N ASN A 573 4.58 -17.11 -12.49
CA ASN A 573 5.16 -15.78 -12.25
C ASN A 573 6.07 -15.30 -13.40
N VAL A 574 6.45 -16.21 -14.31
CA VAL A 574 7.21 -15.84 -15.52
C VAL A 574 6.23 -15.29 -16.56
N PHE A 575 6.33 -14.01 -16.86
CA PHE A 575 5.51 -13.34 -17.85
C PHE A 575 6.04 -13.54 -19.27
N ARG A 576 7.35 -13.37 -19.45
CA ARG A 576 7.99 -13.50 -20.77
C ARG A 576 9.44 -13.99 -20.67
N LEU A 577 9.85 -14.72 -21.69
CA LEU A 577 11.20 -15.20 -21.91
C LEU A 577 11.70 -14.69 -23.25
N TYR A 578 12.94 -14.17 -23.30
CA TYR A 578 13.62 -13.92 -24.57
C TYR A 578 14.82 -14.85 -24.73
N ALA A 579 14.93 -15.44 -25.92
CA ALA A 579 15.98 -16.38 -26.28
C ALA A 579 16.55 -16.09 -27.68
N THR A 580 17.57 -16.87 -28.05
CA THR A 580 18.32 -16.70 -29.29
C THR A 580 17.47 -16.85 -30.55
N ILE A 581 17.55 -15.87 -31.46
CA ILE A 581 17.03 -15.99 -32.82
C ILE A 581 18.06 -16.60 -33.77
N GLY A 582 19.35 -16.41 -33.48
CA GLY A 582 20.48 -16.74 -34.34
C GLY A 582 20.69 -15.71 -35.45
N ASN A 583 21.87 -15.08 -35.47
CA ASN A 583 22.28 -14.16 -36.54
C ASN A 583 22.66 -14.90 -37.82
N GLN A 584 22.60 -14.23 -38.98
CA GLN A 584 23.05 -14.83 -40.24
C GLN A 584 24.47 -15.41 -40.10
N LEU A 585 24.68 -16.63 -40.58
CA LEU A 585 26.00 -17.28 -40.58
C LEU A 585 26.26 -17.97 -41.90
N SER A 586 27.54 -18.05 -42.27
CA SER A 586 28.01 -18.75 -43.47
C SER A 586 29.23 -19.62 -43.17
N VAL A 587 29.37 -20.72 -43.91
CA VAL A 587 30.52 -21.64 -43.86
C VAL A 587 30.75 -22.26 -45.25
N ALA A 588 32.00 -22.49 -45.63
CA ALA A 588 32.33 -23.25 -46.83
C ALA A 588 32.38 -24.76 -46.52
N ASN A 589 31.75 -25.58 -47.35
CA ASN A 589 31.84 -27.04 -47.22
C ASN A 589 33.16 -27.58 -47.81
N ASN A 590 33.39 -28.89 -47.67
CA ASN A 590 34.59 -29.57 -48.18
C ASN A 590 34.74 -29.54 -49.71
N GLN A 591 33.71 -29.07 -50.43
CA GLN A 591 33.68 -28.89 -51.88
C GLN A 591 33.84 -27.41 -52.29
N GLY A 592 34.12 -26.51 -51.33
CA GLY A 592 34.28 -25.08 -51.55
C GLY A 592 32.98 -24.30 -51.75
N GLN A 593 31.81 -24.94 -51.61
CA GLN A 593 30.52 -24.28 -51.74
C GLN A 593 30.15 -23.57 -50.43
N THR A 594 29.66 -22.33 -50.53
CA THR A 594 29.19 -21.58 -49.36
C THR A 594 27.78 -22.00 -48.97
N ILE A 595 27.62 -22.43 -47.72
CA ILE A 595 26.35 -22.71 -47.07
C ILE A 595 26.01 -21.50 -46.18
N THR A 596 24.83 -20.91 -46.36
CA THR A 596 24.38 -19.75 -45.58
C THR A 596 23.07 -20.06 -44.88
N LEU A 597 22.99 -19.77 -43.58
CA LEU A 597 21.75 -19.71 -42.83
C LEU A 597 21.36 -18.24 -42.64
N ASN A 598 20.11 -17.90 -42.97
CA ASN A 598 19.54 -16.59 -42.65
C ASN A 598 19.36 -16.42 -41.13
N ALA A 599 19.15 -15.19 -40.67
CA ALA A 599 18.73 -14.95 -39.29
C ALA A 599 17.42 -15.72 -38.99
N GLY A 600 17.28 -16.24 -37.77
CA GLY A 600 16.16 -17.13 -37.40
C GLY A 600 16.51 -18.62 -37.36
N TRP A 601 17.75 -19.01 -37.64
CA TRP A 601 18.17 -20.41 -37.55
C TRP A 601 18.10 -20.95 -36.12
N GLY A 602 18.40 -20.13 -35.10
CA GLY A 602 18.36 -20.54 -33.69
C GLY A 602 16.94 -20.84 -33.25
N GLN A 603 15.99 -19.96 -33.61
CA GLN A 603 14.56 -20.18 -33.42
C GLN A 603 14.08 -21.44 -34.15
N SER A 604 14.50 -21.66 -35.39
CA SER A 604 14.08 -22.81 -36.20
C SER A 604 14.53 -24.13 -35.58
N LEU A 605 15.79 -24.20 -35.14
CA LEU A 605 16.32 -25.34 -34.39
C LEU A 605 15.57 -25.54 -33.07
N LEU A 606 15.36 -24.48 -32.28
CA LEU A 606 14.61 -24.55 -31.02
C LEU A 606 13.20 -25.11 -31.20
N ARG A 607 12.47 -24.68 -32.23
CA ARG A 607 11.09 -25.10 -32.47
C ARG A 607 10.96 -26.48 -33.12
N THR A 608 11.82 -26.79 -34.10
CA THR A 608 11.61 -27.94 -35.00
C THR A 608 12.73 -28.96 -34.97
N GLY A 609 13.89 -28.60 -34.42
CA GLY A 609 15.11 -29.41 -34.49
C GLY A 609 15.77 -29.40 -35.87
N THR A 610 15.25 -28.59 -36.80
CA THR A 610 15.69 -28.49 -38.18
C THR A 610 15.88 -27.04 -38.62
N VAL A 611 16.77 -26.81 -39.57
CA VAL A 611 16.88 -25.55 -40.30
C VAL A 611 17.37 -25.81 -41.73
N THR A 612 16.83 -25.07 -42.69
CA THR A 612 17.20 -25.16 -44.11
C THR A 612 18.06 -23.97 -44.51
N ALA A 613 19.23 -24.25 -45.06
CA ALA A 613 20.13 -23.27 -45.64
C ALA A 613 19.63 -22.74 -46.98
N THR A 614 20.15 -21.60 -47.41
CA THR A 614 19.72 -20.93 -48.67
C THR A 614 19.98 -21.78 -49.93
N ASN A 615 20.93 -22.71 -49.87
CA ASN A 615 21.23 -23.66 -50.94
C ASN A 615 20.37 -24.94 -50.89
N GLY A 616 19.37 -25.01 -50.00
CA GLY A 616 18.48 -26.16 -49.83
C GLY A 616 19.00 -27.25 -48.89
N GLN A 617 20.24 -27.15 -48.40
CA GLN A 617 20.78 -28.11 -47.44
C GLN A 617 20.03 -28.02 -46.11
N VAL A 618 19.67 -29.17 -45.54
CA VAL A 618 18.95 -29.24 -44.25
C VAL A 618 19.91 -29.72 -43.16
N LEU A 619 19.96 -28.96 -42.06
CA LEU A 619 20.57 -29.38 -40.81
C LEU A 619 19.47 -29.94 -39.90
N GLN A 620 19.61 -31.19 -39.44
CA GLN A 620 18.62 -31.86 -38.60
C GLN A 620 19.28 -32.54 -37.39
N THR A 621 18.74 -32.24 -36.20
CA THR A 621 19.24 -32.74 -34.90
C THR A 621 18.54 -34.02 -34.42
N ASN A 622 17.52 -34.49 -35.14
CA ASN A 622 16.65 -35.63 -34.78
C ASN A 622 15.87 -35.49 -33.46
N LEU A 623 15.81 -34.29 -32.87
CA LEU A 623 14.99 -34.00 -31.68
C LEU A 623 13.52 -33.68 -32.01
N GLY A 624 13.17 -33.56 -33.29
CA GLY A 624 11.82 -33.29 -33.77
C GLY A 624 11.22 -31.96 -33.30
N GLN A 625 9.91 -31.82 -33.56
CA GLN A 625 9.10 -30.69 -33.13
C GLN A 625 9.05 -30.61 -31.61
N TRP A 626 9.32 -29.43 -31.05
CA TRP A 626 9.23 -29.20 -29.62
C TRP A 626 7.78 -28.94 -29.18
N GLY A 627 7.33 -29.59 -28.12
CA GLY A 627 5.96 -29.44 -27.59
C GLY A 627 5.59 -28.00 -27.21
N ASN A 628 6.55 -27.22 -26.71
CA ASN A 628 6.36 -25.81 -26.33
C ASN A 628 6.73 -24.82 -27.45
N ALA A 629 6.89 -25.27 -28.71
CA ALA A 629 7.29 -24.41 -29.82
C ALA A 629 6.33 -23.23 -30.07
N ASN A 630 5.08 -23.33 -29.60
CA ASN A 630 4.05 -22.31 -29.75
C ASN A 630 3.72 -21.58 -28.42
N ASP A 631 4.53 -21.76 -27.38
CA ASP A 631 4.33 -21.05 -26.11
C ASP A 631 4.54 -19.54 -26.30
N VAL A 632 3.48 -18.77 -26.03
CA VAL A 632 3.43 -17.32 -26.25
C VAL A 632 4.35 -16.52 -25.31
N LYS A 633 4.82 -17.15 -24.23
CA LYS A 633 5.79 -16.53 -23.33
C LYS A 633 7.20 -16.49 -23.95
N ILE A 634 7.52 -17.36 -24.89
CA ILE A 634 8.88 -17.49 -25.45
C ILE A 634 9.00 -16.67 -26.73
N VAL A 635 9.86 -15.65 -26.68
CA VAL A 635 10.14 -14.73 -27.79
C VAL A 635 11.60 -14.86 -28.22
N TYR A 636 11.88 -14.71 -29.51
CA TYR A 636 13.23 -14.84 -30.05
C TYR A 636 13.70 -13.52 -30.65
N ASN A 637 14.90 -13.06 -30.29
CA ASN A 637 15.50 -11.88 -30.92
C ASN A 637 17.04 -11.92 -30.87
N ALA A 638 17.68 -10.99 -31.58
CA ALA A 638 19.13 -10.96 -31.72
C ALA A 638 19.88 -10.42 -30.50
N VAL A 639 19.22 -9.62 -29.65
CA VAL A 639 19.81 -9.09 -28.40
C VAL A 639 20.10 -10.23 -27.43
N HIS A 640 19.24 -11.24 -27.40
CA HIS A 640 19.31 -12.38 -26.50
C HIS A 640 19.94 -13.61 -27.16
N ASN A 641 20.84 -13.41 -28.13
CA ASN A 641 21.48 -14.53 -28.81
C ASN A 641 22.43 -15.33 -27.90
N ASN A 642 22.99 -14.69 -26.87
CA ASN A 642 24.03 -15.25 -26.01
C ASN A 642 23.57 -15.53 -24.56
N HIS A 643 22.32 -15.20 -24.22
CA HIS A 643 21.74 -15.36 -22.89
C HIS A 643 20.22 -15.58 -22.98
N VAL A 644 19.58 -15.92 -21.87
CA VAL A 644 18.12 -15.98 -21.72
C VAL A 644 17.71 -14.85 -20.80
N HIS A 645 16.73 -14.06 -21.21
CA HIS A 645 16.11 -13.05 -20.36
C HIS A 645 14.78 -13.56 -19.82
N ILE A 646 14.56 -13.33 -18.53
CA ILE A 646 13.36 -13.71 -17.78
C ILE A 646 12.71 -12.44 -17.28
N PHE A 647 11.48 -12.19 -17.69
CA PHE A 647 10.68 -11.07 -17.19
C PHE A 647 9.55 -11.61 -16.31
N LEU A 648 9.52 -11.15 -15.06
CA LEU A 648 8.54 -11.52 -14.03
C LEU A 648 7.41 -10.48 -13.92
N GLN A 649 6.23 -10.91 -13.49
CA GLN A 649 5.07 -10.03 -13.25
C GLN A 649 4.89 -9.69 -11.77
#